data_AF-A0A2V7Q7P9-F1
#
_entry.id   AF-A0A2V7Q7P9-F1
#
_cell.length_a   1.000
_cell.length_b   1.000
_cell.length_c   1.000
_cell.angle_alpha   90.00
_cell.angle_beta   90.00
_cell.angle_gamma   90.00
#
_symmetry.space_group_name_H-M   'P 1'
#
loop_
_entity.id
_entity.type
_entity.pdbx_description
1 polymer ?
#
loop_
_entity_poly.entity_id
_entity_poly.type
_entity_poly.pdbx_seq_one_letter_code
_entity_poly.pdbx_strand_id
1 'polypeptide(L)'
;MSAQSFPTTPPKPTPLTPVRFPPFKEATLANGVQLVVIEHHEQPVVSVTLSFRAGGIYDPPGKEGLSSLVAELLSKGTDNRNAEQIAGTIEGVGGTLSASSADDFLTISADALSDQAGLVLDLLGDVTLHPTFPESELELARTRALSTLALELSQPSAVAQRFFGKEIYGRNPYGRSATRESYRAVTRDDVTQFARQRLRPAGALLVVAGDVTDAQVQEFVAKAFEGWRGAPPPSAALPVPATRVATDILLVHRPGSAQANIALGNTTILPTDPIYYPGRVATQVLGGGADSRLFLVLREQKSWTYGAYASLHRYRGLGYWQATAEVRTEVADSALRELLHQIERIRTEVIPDSELAATKGFLVGTFPLTIETPSQIASQVANVKLLGLGDEYLRLYRDRLGAVTALQARAAAARLYRRGALSIVVVGDGAKLYDRLQGIAPLRMVDVDGKPLTPTDLAAPTGPVALDPAQFADHTDSSRVVIQGNAVGFTVSEIRRRAPDSVVYAERSSLANGAFQQQTTLVLEPASGLVRQVDQVTTQQGQKAETHLTYAAGRVKGASAAPQPDGSVKRFEIDTALPPGAVDENAVPIIVPALSLAPGKTFAVTFFTPSENAIKVLTFKVGAPEAVTVPAGTFQGFRIDVTGSRVPFTMYVSTDAPRRLLKTEFVGQPFVVELVK
;
A
#
# COMPACT_ATOMS: atom_id res chain seq x y z
N MET A 1 44.68 -11.24 -32.18
CA MET A 1 44.05 -10.47 -31.08
C MET A 1 44.16 -11.29 -29.82
N SER A 2 45.00 -10.87 -28.88
CA SER A 2 45.23 -11.55 -27.61
C SER A 2 43.93 -11.52 -26.79
N ALA A 3 43.43 -12.68 -26.38
CA ALA A 3 42.28 -12.78 -25.48
C ALA A 3 42.66 -12.12 -24.15
N GLN A 4 42.09 -10.95 -23.85
CA GLN A 4 42.18 -10.37 -22.50
C GLN A 4 41.47 -11.33 -21.54
N SER A 5 42.23 -11.86 -20.59
CA SER A 5 41.70 -12.64 -19.48
C SER A 5 40.65 -11.82 -18.72
N PHE A 6 39.50 -12.43 -18.39
CA PHE A 6 38.49 -11.80 -17.54
C PHE A 6 39.15 -11.30 -16.24
N PRO A 7 38.94 -10.03 -15.82
CA PRO A 7 39.52 -9.50 -14.60
C PRO A 7 39.04 -10.30 -13.39
N THR A 8 39.98 -10.85 -12.60
CA THR A 8 39.68 -11.56 -11.34
C THR A 8 39.57 -10.64 -10.13
N THR A 9 39.84 -9.35 -10.32
CA THR A 9 39.66 -8.30 -9.31
C THR A 9 38.86 -7.15 -9.91
N PRO A 10 37.90 -6.58 -9.16
CA PRO A 10 37.15 -5.43 -9.64
C PRO A 10 38.11 -4.25 -9.88
N PRO A 11 37.85 -3.42 -10.92
CA PRO A 11 38.67 -2.24 -11.18
C PRO A 11 38.66 -1.32 -9.97
N LYS A 12 39.81 -0.69 -9.68
CA LYS A 12 39.92 0.27 -8.58
C LYS A 12 38.96 1.44 -8.83
N PRO A 13 38.22 1.91 -7.81
CA PRO A 13 37.36 3.08 -7.96
C PRO A 13 38.17 4.29 -8.40
N THR A 14 37.67 5.01 -9.40
CA THR A 14 38.24 6.31 -9.80
C THR A 14 38.09 7.31 -8.65
N PRO A 15 39.08 8.20 -8.40
CA PRO A 15 38.92 9.27 -7.43
C PRO A 15 37.65 10.08 -7.68
N LEU A 16 36.92 10.40 -6.60
CA LEU A 16 35.70 11.19 -6.69
C LEU A 16 36.01 12.58 -7.23
N THR A 17 35.46 12.92 -8.40
CA THR A 17 35.51 14.29 -8.91
C THR A 17 34.69 15.22 -7.98
N PRO A 18 35.18 16.43 -7.68
CA PRO A 18 34.36 17.45 -7.03
C PRO A 18 33.14 17.75 -7.91
N VAL A 19 31.95 17.64 -7.33
CA VAL A 19 30.69 17.96 -8.01
C VAL A 19 30.16 19.21 -7.31
N ARG A 20 29.97 20.27 -8.09
CA ARG A 20 29.41 21.52 -7.61
C ARG A 20 27.92 21.54 -7.94
N PHE A 21 27.11 21.84 -6.93
CA PHE A 21 25.69 22.07 -7.15
C PHE A 21 25.51 23.35 -8.00
N PRO A 22 24.62 23.36 -9.01
CA PRO A 22 24.42 24.54 -9.85
C PRO A 22 23.93 25.73 -9.00
N PRO A 23 24.35 26.96 -9.33
CA PRO A 23 23.84 28.15 -8.64
C PRO A 23 22.34 28.31 -8.92
N PHE A 24 21.63 28.91 -7.99
CA PHE A 24 20.21 29.23 -8.14
C PHE A 24 19.94 30.63 -7.59
N LYS A 25 18.92 31.28 -8.16
CA LYS A 25 18.46 32.61 -7.75
C LYS A 25 17.18 32.48 -6.94
N GLU A 26 17.05 33.30 -5.90
CA GLU A 26 15.88 33.32 -5.04
C GLU A 26 15.21 34.69 -5.10
N ALA A 27 13.89 34.70 -5.15
CA ALA A 27 13.07 35.89 -5.06
C ALA A 27 11.84 35.61 -4.20
N THR A 28 11.28 36.64 -3.58
CA THR A 28 9.94 36.58 -2.99
C THR A 28 9.04 37.45 -3.85
N LEU A 29 8.03 36.84 -4.46
CA LEU A 29 7.05 37.56 -5.27
C LEU A 29 6.20 38.49 -4.41
N ALA A 30 5.58 39.50 -5.02
CA ALA A 30 4.74 40.47 -4.30
C ALA A 30 3.56 39.83 -3.54
N ASN A 31 3.09 38.64 -3.98
CA ASN A 31 2.04 37.88 -3.31
C ASN A 31 2.56 36.94 -2.20
N GLY A 32 3.87 36.87 -1.97
CA GLY A 32 4.50 36.08 -0.90
C GLY A 32 4.96 34.68 -1.30
N VAL A 33 4.83 34.29 -2.57
CA VAL A 33 5.42 33.03 -3.08
C VAL A 33 6.94 33.15 -3.07
N GLN A 34 7.62 32.13 -2.53
CA GLN A 34 9.06 31.99 -2.68
C GLN A 34 9.36 31.39 -4.04
N LEU A 35 10.06 32.11 -4.90
CA LEU A 35 10.49 31.66 -6.21
C LEU A 35 11.98 31.29 -6.17
N VAL A 36 12.30 30.12 -6.69
CA VAL A 36 13.68 29.69 -6.94
C VAL A 36 13.85 29.35 -8.42
N VAL A 37 14.83 29.96 -9.07
CA VAL A 37 15.16 29.71 -10.48
C VAL A 37 16.54 29.10 -10.60
N ILE A 38 16.63 28.01 -11.34
CA ILE A 38 17.85 27.24 -11.59
C ILE A 38 18.07 27.15 -13.11
N GLU A 39 18.94 28.02 -13.62
CA GLU A 39 19.25 28.07 -15.05
C GLU A 39 20.15 26.88 -15.41
N HIS A 40 19.70 26.02 -16.34
CA HIS A 40 20.37 24.79 -16.75
C HIS A 40 20.19 24.53 -18.26
N HIS A 41 21.11 25.07 -19.06
CA HIS A 41 20.99 25.14 -20.53
C HIS A 41 21.53 23.92 -21.30
N GLU A 42 21.84 22.80 -20.63
CA GLU A 42 22.40 21.62 -21.32
C GLU A 42 21.36 20.85 -22.15
N GLN A 43 20.08 20.94 -21.78
CA GLN A 43 18.97 20.25 -22.43
C GLN A 43 17.79 21.22 -22.56
N PRO A 44 17.05 21.23 -23.67
CA PRO A 44 15.95 22.16 -23.92
C PRO A 44 14.66 21.72 -23.19
N VAL A 45 14.76 21.51 -21.88
CA VAL A 45 13.67 21.09 -21.00
C VAL A 45 13.53 22.03 -19.82
N VAL A 46 12.31 22.14 -19.31
CA VAL A 46 11.96 22.88 -18.10
C VAL A 46 11.16 21.98 -17.16
N SER A 47 11.49 22.07 -15.87
CA SER A 47 10.80 21.41 -14.77
C SER A 47 10.32 22.47 -13.78
N VAL A 48 9.05 22.40 -13.41
CA VAL A 48 8.40 23.34 -12.51
C VAL A 48 7.77 22.56 -11.37
N THR A 49 7.95 23.02 -10.14
CA THR A 49 7.37 22.41 -8.95
C THR A 49 6.85 23.48 -8.01
N LEU A 50 5.53 23.46 -7.75
CA LEU A 50 4.86 24.32 -6.79
C LEU A 50 4.44 23.51 -5.57
N SER A 51 4.95 23.88 -4.40
CA SER A 51 4.79 23.13 -3.15
C SER A 51 4.06 23.93 -2.08
N PHE A 52 3.16 23.25 -1.36
CA PHE A 52 2.35 23.80 -0.29
C PHE A 52 2.48 22.99 0.99
N ARG A 53 2.39 23.66 2.14
CA ARG A 53 2.19 23.03 3.45
C ARG A 53 0.75 22.53 3.57
N ALA A 54 0.44 21.47 2.82
CA ALA A 54 -0.90 20.95 2.62
C ALA A 54 -0.92 19.41 2.48
N GLY A 55 0.08 18.72 3.04
CA GLY A 55 0.12 17.26 3.09
C GLY A 55 -0.92 16.60 4.02
N GLY A 56 -0.88 15.28 4.12
CA GLY A 56 -1.83 14.44 4.88
C GLY A 56 -1.90 14.77 6.38
N ILE A 57 -0.85 15.34 6.98
CA ILE A 57 -0.91 15.77 8.39
C ILE A 57 -1.96 16.86 8.64
N TYR A 58 -2.39 17.57 7.60
CA TYR A 58 -3.41 18.62 7.68
C TYR A 58 -4.83 18.11 7.44
N ASP A 59 -5.01 16.84 7.11
CA ASP A 59 -6.34 16.24 6.95
C ASP A 59 -7.10 16.33 8.30
N PRO A 60 -8.37 16.78 8.31
CA PRO A 60 -9.20 16.73 9.50
C PRO A 60 -9.33 15.30 10.03
N PRO A 61 -9.41 15.08 11.36
CA PRO A 61 -9.66 13.75 11.92
C PRO A 61 -10.91 13.10 11.32
N GLY A 62 -10.79 11.86 10.86
CA GLY A 62 -11.88 11.14 10.19
C GLY A 62 -12.04 11.48 8.69
N LYS A 63 -11.17 12.33 8.14
CA LYS A 63 -11.09 12.67 6.70
C LYS A 63 -9.67 12.48 6.16
N GLU A 64 -8.91 11.57 6.77
CA GLU A 64 -7.61 11.14 6.26
C GLU A 64 -7.73 10.68 4.79
N GLY A 65 -6.83 11.18 3.93
CA GLY A 65 -6.89 11.04 2.47
C GLY A 65 -7.43 12.28 1.75
N LEU A 66 -7.92 13.30 2.46
CA LEU A 66 -8.44 14.53 1.88
C LEU A 66 -7.40 15.27 1.03
N SER A 67 -6.19 15.48 1.53
CA SER A 67 -5.14 16.18 0.76
C SER A 67 -4.75 15.41 -0.52
N SER A 68 -4.74 14.09 -0.48
CA SER A 68 -4.47 13.24 -1.65
C SER A 68 -5.59 13.35 -2.69
N LEU A 69 -6.85 13.38 -2.26
CA LEU A 69 -7.99 13.62 -3.15
C LEU A 69 -7.96 15.03 -3.75
N VAL A 70 -7.62 16.06 -2.95
CA VAL A 70 -7.41 17.42 -3.46
C VAL A 70 -6.33 17.41 -4.53
N ALA A 71 -5.18 16.77 -4.28
CA ALA A 71 -4.10 16.68 -5.25
C ALA A 71 -4.55 16.00 -6.55
N GLU A 72 -5.22 14.84 -6.49
CA GLU A 72 -5.72 14.15 -7.69
C GLU A 72 -6.68 15.02 -8.51
N LEU A 73 -7.51 15.82 -7.83
CA LEU A 73 -8.56 16.60 -8.48
C LEU A 73 -8.09 17.96 -9.03
N LEU A 74 -6.92 18.46 -8.65
CA LEU A 74 -6.41 19.75 -9.16
C LEU A 74 -6.31 19.76 -10.68
N SER A 75 -5.98 18.63 -11.31
CA SER A 75 -5.88 18.51 -12.77
C SER A 75 -7.18 18.02 -13.43
N LYS A 76 -8.33 18.06 -12.75
CA LYS A 76 -9.60 17.45 -13.23
C LYS A 76 -10.66 18.47 -13.63
N GLY A 77 -10.39 19.75 -13.45
CA GLY A 77 -11.24 20.80 -13.99
C GLY A 77 -10.85 22.17 -13.46
N THR A 78 -10.84 23.14 -14.36
CA THR A 78 -10.77 24.56 -14.05
C THR A 78 -12.04 25.27 -14.53
N ASP A 79 -12.17 26.57 -14.28
CA ASP A 79 -13.30 27.37 -14.75
C ASP A 79 -13.46 27.30 -16.28
N ASN A 80 -12.36 27.10 -17.01
CA ASN A 80 -12.31 27.16 -18.48
C ASN A 80 -11.93 25.83 -19.15
N ARG A 81 -11.46 24.83 -18.41
CA ARG A 81 -10.98 23.56 -18.97
C ARG A 81 -11.51 22.36 -18.18
N ASN A 82 -11.98 21.34 -18.87
CA ASN A 82 -12.27 20.04 -18.26
C ASN A 82 -10.99 19.17 -18.15
N ALA A 83 -11.11 17.99 -17.54
CA ALA A 83 -10.00 17.06 -17.34
C ALA A 83 -9.31 16.67 -18.66
N GLU A 84 -10.07 16.37 -19.71
CA GLU A 84 -9.54 15.96 -21.01
C GLU A 84 -8.79 17.10 -21.71
N GLN A 85 -9.28 18.34 -21.59
CA GLN A 85 -8.62 19.52 -22.15
C GLN A 85 -7.32 19.85 -21.43
N ILE A 86 -7.27 19.73 -20.10
CA ILE A 86 -6.04 19.91 -19.32
C ILE A 86 -5.00 18.87 -19.76
N ALA A 87 -5.38 17.59 -19.78
CA ALA A 87 -4.50 16.50 -20.19
C ALA A 87 -4.04 16.66 -21.64
N GLY A 88 -4.96 16.91 -22.57
CA GLY A 88 -4.64 17.10 -23.98
C GLY A 88 -3.75 18.32 -24.26
N THR A 89 -3.88 19.39 -23.46
CA THR A 89 -3.02 20.58 -23.60
C THR A 89 -1.56 20.26 -23.25
N ILE A 90 -1.33 19.58 -22.12
CA ILE A 90 0.05 19.28 -21.69
C ILE A 90 0.66 18.12 -22.49
N GLU A 91 -0.11 17.09 -22.81
CA GLU A 91 0.35 15.97 -23.65
C GLU A 91 0.61 16.41 -25.09
N GLY A 92 -0.16 17.36 -25.61
CA GLY A 92 0.00 17.91 -26.96
C GLY A 92 1.35 18.61 -27.19
N VAL A 93 2.02 19.04 -26.11
CA VAL A 93 3.37 19.60 -26.15
C VAL A 93 4.45 18.61 -25.66
N GLY A 94 4.09 17.34 -25.49
CA GLY A 94 4.97 16.29 -24.96
C GLY A 94 5.34 16.48 -23.49
N GLY A 95 4.59 17.29 -22.76
CA GLY A 95 4.82 17.56 -21.35
C GLY A 95 4.07 16.62 -20.41
N THR A 96 4.30 16.81 -19.11
CA THR A 96 3.52 16.16 -18.05
C THR A 96 3.07 17.19 -17.03
N LEU A 97 1.91 16.95 -16.41
CA LEU A 97 1.40 17.70 -15.27
C LEU A 97 0.86 16.70 -14.27
N SER A 98 1.30 16.79 -13.03
CA SER A 98 0.85 15.91 -11.95
C SER A 98 0.76 16.68 -10.64
N ALA A 99 -0.08 16.20 -9.74
CA ALA A 99 -0.13 16.67 -8.37
C ALA A 99 -0.15 15.47 -7.43
N SER A 100 0.55 15.60 -6.30
CA SER A 100 0.63 14.56 -5.28
C SER A 100 0.65 15.16 -3.89
N SER A 101 0.22 14.37 -2.90
CA SER A 101 0.29 14.72 -1.50
C SER A 101 1.07 13.66 -0.73
N ALA A 102 2.05 14.11 0.04
CA ALA A 102 2.78 13.33 1.03
C ALA A 102 2.36 13.77 2.45
N ASP A 103 3.08 13.33 3.49
CA ASP A 103 2.73 13.69 4.87
C ASP A 103 2.74 15.22 5.10
N ASP A 104 3.83 15.89 4.69
CA ASP A 104 4.05 17.31 4.99
C ASP A 104 3.54 18.28 3.90
N PHE A 105 3.63 17.86 2.64
CA PHE A 105 3.49 18.75 1.49
C PHE A 105 2.56 18.18 0.43
N LEU A 106 1.83 19.08 -0.21
CA LEU A 106 1.17 18.84 -1.50
C LEU A 106 1.98 19.56 -2.55
N THR A 107 2.27 18.88 -3.65
CA THR A 107 3.12 19.38 -4.73
C THR A 107 2.42 19.23 -6.06
N ILE A 108 2.47 20.27 -6.89
CA ILE A 108 2.07 20.26 -8.29
C ILE A 108 3.34 20.39 -9.13
N SER A 109 3.59 19.42 -9.99
CA SER A 109 4.80 19.33 -10.81
C SER A 109 4.43 19.28 -12.29
N ALA A 110 5.22 19.96 -13.10
CA ALA A 110 5.08 19.94 -14.55
C ALA A 110 6.44 19.95 -15.24
N ASP A 111 6.56 19.18 -16.31
CA ASP A 111 7.77 19.07 -17.13
C ASP A 111 7.40 19.24 -18.61
N ALA A 112 8.19 19.97 -19.38
CA ALA A 112 8.01 20.11 -20.83
C ALA A 112 9.32 20.54 -21.52
N LEU A 113 9.26 20.72 -22.84
CA LEU A 113 10.30 21.44 -23.58
C LEU A 113 10.34 22.92 -23.19
N SER A 114 11.53 23.52 -23.20
CA SER A 114 11.74 24.89 -22.70
C SER A 114 11.00 25.98 -23.46
N ASP A 115 10.77 25.79 -24.76
CA ASP A 115 9.96 26.69 -25.59
C ASP A 115 8.48 26.72 -25.15
N GLN A 116 8.06 25.74 -24.35
CA GLN A 116 6.71 25.63 -23.77
C GLN A 116 6.64 26.10 -22.31
N ALA A 117 7.70 26.68 -21.74
CA ALA A 117 7.74 27.12 -20.35
C ALA A 117 6.59 28.06 -19.97
N GLY A 118 6.21 28.97 -20.87
CA GLY A 118 5.08 29.88 -20.67
C GLY A 118 3.75 29.15 -20.57
N LEU A 119 3.51 28.13 -21.42
CA LEU A 119 2.29 27.31 -21.39
C LEU A 119 2.24 26.46 -20.11
N VAL A 120 3.36 25.88 -19.70
CA VAL A 120 3.45 25.09 -18.46
C VAL A 120 3.10 25.93 -17.24
N LEU A 121 3.67 27.13 -17.13
CA LEU A 121 3.39 28.04 -16.02
C LEU A 121 1.94 28.55 -16.04
N ASP A 122 1.39 28.85 -17.23
CA ASP A 122 -0.03 29.21 -17.39
C ASP A 122 -0.96 28.09 -16.90
N LEU A 123 -0.70 26.85 -17.34
CA LEU A 123 -1.50 25.70 -16.95
C LEU A 123 -1.37 25.40 -15.45
N LEU A 124 -0.16 25.52 -14.89
CA LEU A 124 0.09 25.40 -13.45
C LEU A 124 -0.68 26.45 -12.66
N GLY A 125 -0.71 27.69 -13.14
CA GLY A 125 -1.51 28.78 -12.58
C GLY A 125 -3.00 28.45 -12.60
N ASP A 126 -3.53 28.02 -13.75
CA ASP A 126 -4.95 27.70 -13.92
C ASP A 126 -5.42 26.60 -12.97
N VAL A 127 -4.71 25.46 -12.91
CA VAL A 127 -5.08 24.34 -12.02
C VAL A 127 -4.92 24.66 -10.54
N THR A 128 -4.10 25.65 -10.20
CA THR A 128 -3.89 26.07 -8.81
C THR A 128 -4.92 27.11 -8.37
N LEU A 129 -5.23 28.09 -9.21
CA LEU A 129 -6.05 29.25 -8.87
C LEU A 129 -7.55 29.01 -9.11
N HIS A 130 -7.89 28.26 -10.14
CA HIS A 130 -9.26 28.09 -10.62
C HIS A 130 -9.79 26.65 -10.60
N PRO A 131 -9.39 25.75 -9.66
CA PRO A 131 -9.90 24.39 -9.68
C PRO A 131 -11.39 24.33 -9.32
N THR A 132 -12.19 23.64 -10.14
CA THR A 132 -13.65 23.51 -9.95
C THR A 132 -14.05 22.27 -9.16
N PHE A 133 -13.13 21.32 -8.97
CA PHE A 133 -13.34 20.05 -8.26
C PHE A 133 -14.67 19.36 -8.62
N PRO A 134 -14.87 18.90 -9.87
CA PRO A 134 -16.15 18.32 -10.29
C PRO A 134 -16.58 17.13 -9.43
N GLU A 135 -17.86 17.05 -9.06
CA GLU A 135 -18.39 15.97 -8.20
C GLU A 135 -18.17 14.58 -8.82
N SER A 136 -18.39 14.45 -10.12
CA SER A 136 -18.15 13.20 -10.86
C SER A 136 -16.68 12.74 -10.77
N GLU A 137 -15.75 13.69 -10.82
CA GLU A 137 -14.32 13.40 -10.71
C GLU A 137 -13.93 13.03 -9.28
N LEU A 138 -14.56 13.63 -8.26
CA LEU A 138 -14.38 13.24 -6.86
C LEU A 138 -14.83 11.79 -6.62
N GLU A 139 -15.97 11.36 -7.16
CA GLU A 139 -16.43 9.99 -7.02
C GLU A 139 -15.52 8.98 -7.72
N LEU A 140 -14.96 9.35 -8.89
CA LEU A 140 -13.95 8.53 -9.58
C LEU A 140 -12.65 8.43 -8.76
N ALA A 141 -12.15 9.56 -8.27
CA ALA A 141 -10.96 9.62 -7.40
C ALA A 141 -11.16 8.78 -6.12
N ARG A 142 -12.32 8.91 -5.46
CA ARG A 142 -12.67 8.10 -4.29
C ARG A 142 -12.69 6.61 -4.62
N THR A 143 -13.26 6.21 -5.76
CA THR A 143 -13.29 4.81 -6.20
C THR A 143 -11.89 4.24 -6.42
N ARG A 144 -11.01 5.02 -7.06
CA ARG A 144 -9.59 4.65 -7.25
C ARG A 144 -8.86 4.55 -5.91
N ALA A 145 -9.02 5.55 -5.04
CA ALA A 145 -8.40 5.57 -3.71
C ALA A 145 -8.83 4.37 -2.85
N LEU A 146 -10.11 4.00 -2.88
CA LEU A 146 -10.62 2.80 -2.19
C LEU A 146 -10.04 1.51 -2.77
N SER A 147 -9.86 1.44 -4.09
CA SER A 147 -9.23 0.29 -4.76
C SER A 147 -7.75 0.17 -4.41
N THR A 148 -7.02 1.29 -4.37
CA THR A 148 -5.62 1.35 -3.94
C THR A 148 -5.48 0.95 -2.47
N LEU A 149 -6.35 1.46 -1.59
CA LEU A 149 -6.37 1.09 -0.18
C LEU A 149 -6.66 -0.41 0.01
N ALA A 150 -7.59 -0.96 -0.77
CA ALA A 150 -7.89 -2.39 -0.77
C ALA A 150 -6.66 -3.23 -1.15
N LEU A 151 -5.92 -2.83 -2.19
CA LEU A 151 -4.66 -3.47 -2.58
C LEU A 151 -3.61 -3.33 -1.47
N GLU A 152 -3.43 -2.14 -0.90
CA GLU A 152 -2.51 -1.85 0.20
C GLU A 152 -2.80 -2.77 1.41
N LEU A 153 -4.06 -2.84 1.85
CA LEU A 153 -4.46 -3.67 3.00
C LEU A 153 -4.33 -5.17 2.73
N SER A 154 -4.28 -5.60 1.47
CA SER A 154 -4.02 -7.00 1.12
C SER A 154 -2.55 -7.40 1.31
N GLN A 155 -1.64 -6.42 1.25
CA GLN A 155 -0.19 -6.60 1.35
C GLN A 155 0.27 -6.56 2.82
N PRO A 156 0.82 -7.65 3.37
CA PRO A 156 1.22 -7.70 4.77
C PRO A 156 2.28 -6.64 5.16
N SER A 157 3.19 -6.31 4.25
CA SER A 157 4.21 -5.29 4.45
C SER A 157 3.60 -3.89 4.61
N ALA A 158 2.62 -3.53 3.78
CA ALA A 158 1.92 -2.26 3.89
C ALA A 158 1.08 -2.19 5.18
N VAL A 159 0.40 -3.27 5.55
CA VAL A 159 -0.26 -3.37 6.87
C VAL A 159 0.74 -3.13 8.00
N ALA A 160 1.93 -3.73 7.93
CA ALA A 160 2.97 -3.55 8.96
C ALA A 160 3.40 -2.07 9.06
N GLN A 161 3.59 -1.39 7.93
CA GLN A 161 3.97 0.03 7.90
C GLN A 161 2.88 0.94 8.49
N ARG A 162 1.61 0.69 8.19
CA ARG A 162 0.48 1.47 8.74
C ARG A 162 0.41 1.35 10.27
N PHE A 163 0.47 0.12 10.78
CA PHE A 163 0.51 -0.09 12.23
C PHE A 163 1.77 0.49 12.84
N PHE A 164 2.94 0.34 12.19
CA PHE A 164 4.19 0.90 12.67
C PHE A 164 4.14 2.43 12.81
N GLY A 165 3.66 3.14 11.79
CA GLY A 165 3.44 4.59 11.83
C GLY A 165 2.53 5.00 12.99
N LYS A 166 1.39 4.31 13.15
CA LYS A 166 0.47 4.52 14.27
C LYS A 166 1.14 4.32 15.63
N GLU A 167 1.99 3.29 15.78
CA GLU A 167 2.67 2.99 17.03
C GLU A 167 3.73 4.02 17.43
N ILE A 168 4.49 4.53 16.47
CA ILE A 168 5.59 5.47 16.76
C ILE A 168 5.11 6.92 16.93
N TYR A 169 3.98 7.29 16.31
CA TYR A 169 3.43 8.65 16.36
C TYR A 169 2.22 8.78 17.30
N GLY A 170 1.49 7.70 17.57
CA GLY A 170 0.31 7.71 18.42
C GLY A 170 -0.76 8.68 17.92
N ARG A 171 -1.07 9.71 18.70
CA ARG A 171 -2.06 10.76 18.34
C ARG A 171 -1.50 11.84 17.42
N ASN A 172 -0.20 11.83 17.14
CA ASN A 172 0.38 12.78 16.21
C ASN A 172 -0.15 12.52 14.78
N PRO A 173 -0.45 13.57 14.00
CA PRO A 173 -0.95 13.42 12.63
C PRO A 173 -0.15 12.50 11.70
N TYR A 174 1.17 12.38 11.85
CA TYR A 174 2.00 11.44 11.08
C TYR A 174 1.66 9.96 11.34
N GLY A 175 0.95 9.64 12.43
CA GLY A 175 0.50 8.28 12.75
C GLY A 175 -0.86 7.92 12.18
N ARG A 176 -1.49 8.82 11.41
CA ARG A 176 -2.82 8.62 10.84
C ARG A 176 -2.70 8.07 9.42
N SER A 177 -3.68 7.28 9.01
CA SER A 177 -3.72 6.70 7.67
C SER A 177 -5.16 6.65 7.19
N ALA A 178 -5.39 6.87 5.90
CA ALA A 178 -6.72 6.87 5.30
C ALA A 178 -7.39 5.50 5.45
N THR A 179 -8.67 5.49 5.82
CA THR A 179 -9.51 4.29 5.90
C THR A 179 -10.64 4.36 4.88
N ARG A 180 -11.38 3.26 4.72
CA ARG A 180 -12.57 3.26 3.86
C ARG A 180 -13.57 4.31 4.34
N GLU A 181 -13.75 4.42 5.64
CA GLU A 181 -14.66 5.36 6.29
C GLU A 181 -14.21 6.79 6.09
N SER A 182 -12.90 7.08 6.21
CA SER A 182 -12.40 8.44 6.01
C SER A 182 -12.54 8.91 4.56
N TYR A 183 -12.26 8.06 3.58
CA TYR A 183 -12.48 8.38 2.17
C TYR A 183 -13.97 8.61 1.84
N ARG A 184 -14.86 7.79 2.41
CA ARG A 184 -16.32 7.96 2.25
C ARG A 184 -16.84 9.22 2.93
N ALA A 185 -16.19 9.69 4.00
CA ALA A 185 -16.57 10.89 4.74
C ALA A 185 -16.13 12.20 4.07
N VAL A 186 -15.23 12.16 3.07
CA VAL A 186 -14.80 13.34 2.32
C VAL A 186 -15.90 13.79 1.35
N THR A 187 -16.32 15.05 1.50
CA THR A 187 -17.27 15.72 0.60
C THR A 187 -16.55 16.70 -0.32
N ARG A 188 -17.19 17.13 -1.41
CA ARG A 188 -16.66 18.17 -2.29
C ARG A 188 -16.46 19.52 -1.59
N ASP A 189 -17.29 19.85 -0.61
CA ASP A 189 -17.11 21.07 0.19
C ASP A 189 -15.81 21.01 0.99
N ASP A 190 -15.47 19.85 1.57
CA ASP A 190 -14.18 19.65 2.25
C ASP A 190 -12.99 19.85 1.31
N VAL A 191 -13.06 19.30 0.09
CA VAL A 191 -12.03 19.47 -0.94
C VAL A 191 -11.85 20.94 -1.28
N THR A 192 -12.96 21.63 -1.55
CA THR A 192 -12.96 23.06 -1.89
C THR A 192 -12.43 23.91 -0.73
N GLN A 193 -12.87 23.62 0.49
CA GLN A 193 -12.45 24.34 1.69
C GLN A 193 -10.96 24.10 2.00
N PHE A 194 -10.49 22.86 1.89
CA PHE A 194 -9.09 22.51 2.08
C PHE A 194 -8.21 23.23 1.08
N ALA A 195 -8.56 23.16 -0.21
CA ALA A 195 -7.86 23.86 -1.29
C ALA A 195 -7.78 25.37 -0.99
N ARG A 196 -8.93 26.00 -0.72
CA ARG A 196 -9.00 27.42 -0.36
C ARG A 196 -8.19 27.75 0.87
N GLN A 197 -8.13 26.91 1.90
CA GLN A 197 -7.42 27.25 3.13
C GLN A 197 -5.90 27.06 3.01
N ARG A 198 -5.45 26.07 2.22
CA ARG A 198 -4.07 25.60 2.23
C ARG A 198 -3.26 25.98 1.00
N LEU A 199 -3.87 26.14 -0.16
CA LEU A 199 -3.19 26.48 -1.42
C LEU A 199 -3.14 28.02 -1.54
N ARG A 200 -2.31 28.62 -0.68
CA ARG A 200 -2.14 30.07 -0.56
C ARG A 200 -0.77 30.50 -1.07
N PRO A 201 -0.64 31.72 -1.63
CA PRO A 201 0.63 32.18 -2.19
C PRO A 201 1.69 32.36 -1.10
N ALA A 202 1.33 33.01 0.01
CA ALA A 202 2.22 33.17 1.14
C ALA A 202 2.51 31.81 1.79
N GLY A 203 3.79 31.41 1.78
CA GLY A 203 4.24 30.11 2.29
C GLY A 203 4.24 28.98 1.26
N ALA A 204 3.92 29.28 0.00
CA ALA A 204 4.20 28.38 -1.13
C ALA A 204 5.64 28.57 -1.63
N LEU A 205 6.19 27.49 -2.17
CA LEU A 205 7.50 27.46 -2.82
C LEU A 205 7.33 27.04 -4.27
N LEU A 206 7.75 27.89 -5.19
CA LEU A 206 7.83 27.61 -6.63
C LEU A 206 9.30 27.44 -7.01
N VAL A 207 9.67 26.26 -7.49
CA VAL A 207 11.00 25.97 -8.04
C VAL A 207 10.89 25.74 -9.53
N VAL A 208 11.69 26.47 -10.32
CA VAL A 208 11.78 26.34 -11.77
C VAL A 208 13.22 26.01 -12.13
N ALA A 209 13.45 24.91 -12.84
CA ALA A 209 14.77 24.48 -13.27
C ALA A 209 14.77 24.04 -14.73
N GLY A 210 15.77 24.45 -15.51
CA GLY A 210 15.89 24.03 -16.92
C GLY A 210 16.51 25.08 -17.81
N ASP A 211 16.36 24.91 -19.13
CA ASP A 211 16.85 25.85 -20.13
C ASP A 211 15.90 27.05 -20.24
N VAL A 212 15.97 27.92 -19.24
CA VAL A 212 15.21 29.16 -19.08
C VAL A 212 16.08 30.21 -18.41
N THR A 213 15.76 31.49 -18.60
CA THR A 213 16.39 32.59 -17.87
C THR A 213 15.52 33.07 -16.72
N ASP A 214 16.12 33.59 -15.65
CA ASP A 214 15.40 34.21 -14.53
C ASP A 214 14.40 35.29 -14.97
N ALA A 215 14.75 36.10 -15.97
CA ALA A 215 13.85 37.13 -16.51
C ALA A 215 12.59 36.53 -17.16
N GLN A 216 12.74 35.49 -17.99
CA GLN A 216 11.60 34.79 -18.60
C GLN A 216 10.69 34.17 -17.53
N VAL A 217 11.29 33.51 -16.53
CA VAL A 217 10.53 32.88 -15.45
C VAL A 217 9.75 33.92 -14.66
N GLN A 218 10.36 35.05 -14.30
CA GLN A 218 9.66 36.10 -13.56
C GLN A 218 8.48 36.67 -14.35
N GLU A 219 8.62 36.87 -15.65
CA GLU A 219 7.52 37.31 -16.53
C GLU A 219 6.37 36.30 -16.55
N PHE A 220 6.67 35.02 -16.83
CA PHE A 220 5.66 33.97 -16.91
C PHE A 220 4.95 33.74 -15.56
N VAL A 221 5.70 33.76 -14.47
CA VAL A 221 5.15 33.59 -13.12
C VAL A 221 4.27 34.78 -12.72
N ALA A 222 4.68 36.02 -13.05
CA ALA A 222 3.87 37.20 -12.78
C ALA A 222 2.51 37.14 -13.48
N LYS A 223 2.47 36.62 -14.71
CA LYS A 223 1.24 36.40 -15.48
C LYS A 223 0.40 35.24 -14.94
N ALA A 224 1.01 34.07 -14.75
CA ALA A 224 0.31 32.84 -14.34
C ALA A 224 -0.34 32.93 -12.95
N PHE A 225 0.25 33.72 -12.05
CA PHE A 225 -0.21 33.89 -10.67
C PHE A 225 -0.77 35.30 -10.42
N GLU A 226 -1.18 36.01 -11.47
CA GLU A 226 -1.79 37.33 -11.37
C GLU A 226 -3.04 37.28 -10.47
N GLY A 227 -3.18 38.27 -9.58
CA GLY A 227 -4.33 38.36 -8.68
C GLY A 227 -4.36 37.32 -7.55
N TRP A 228 -3.43 36.36 -7.51
CA TRP A 228 -3.36 35.36 -6.44
C TRP A 228 -2.98 36.01 -5.11
N ARG A 229 -3.92 36.02 -4.17
CA ARG A 229 -3.77 36.66 -2.86
C ARG A 229 -4.22 35.73 -1.75
N GLY A 230 -3.58 35.86 -0.59
CA GLY A 230 -4.00 35.15 0.62
C GLY A 230 -2.92 35.17 1.69
N ALA A 231 -3.36 35.24 2.94
CA ALA A 231 -2.47 35.08 4.09
C ALA A 231 -1.90 33.64 4.14
N PRO A 232 -0.74 33.44 4.78
CA PRO A 232 -0.19 32.10 4.95
C PRO A 232 -1.16 31.20 5.73
N PRO A 233 -1.26 29.91 5.39
CA PRO A 233 -2.16 29.00 6.07
C PRO A 233 -1.75 28.85 7.54
N PRO A 234 -2.71 28.69 8.46
CA PRO A 234 -2.42 28.49 9.87
C PRO A 234 -1.56 27.24 10.07
N SER A 235 -0.42 27.40 10.73
CA SER A 235 0.49 26.30 11.06
C SER A 235 0.38 25.99 12.55
N ALA A 236 -0.54 25.08 12.91
CA ALA A 236 -0.62 24.58 14.27
C ALA A 236 0.65 23.79 14.63
N ALA A 237 1.11 23.91 15.88
CA ALA A 237 2.18 23.06 16.38
C ALA A 237 1.70 21.61 16.40
N LEU A 238 2.51 20.70 15.86
CA LEU A 238 2.20 19.27 15.92
C LEU A 238 2.36 18.78 17.36
N PRO A 239 1.43 17.96 17.88
CA PRO A 239 1.58 17.40 19.22
C PRO A 239 2.83 16.52 19.24
N VAL A 240 3.65 16.64 20.28
CA VAL A 240 4.86 15.83 20.40
C VAL A 240 4.46 14.36 20.55
N PRO A 241 4.97 13.45 19.69
CA PRO A 241 4.75 12.01 19.84
C PRO A 241 5.15 11.53 21.24
N ALA A 242 4.33 10.66 21.83
CA ALA A 242 4.64 10.09 23.14
C ALA A 242 5.96 9.31 23.05
N THR A 243 6.87 9.57 23.99
CA THR A 243 8.12 8.80 24.07
C THR A 243 7.81 7.45 24.71
N ARG A 244 7.99 6.37 23.96
CA ARG A 244 7.97 5.01 24.52
C ARG A 244 9.07 4.85 25.56
N VAL A 245 8.75 4.14 26.63
CA VAL A 245 9.66 3.85 27.76
C VAL A 245 10.11 2.40 27.82
N ALA A 246 9.47 1.53 27.05
CA ALA A 246 9.76 0.10 26.96
C ALA A 246 9.57 -0.39 25.52
N THR A 247 10.37 -1.37 25.11
CA THR A 247 10.18 -2.12 23.87
C THR A 247 9.02 -3.09 24.03
N ASP A 248 8.12 -3.13 23.06
CA ASP A 248 7.01 -4.09 22.99
C ASP A 248 6.79 -4.57 21.54
N ILE A 249 5.91 -5.56 21.40
CA ILE A 249 5.51 -6.14 20.12
C ILE A 249 4.01 -5.96 19.94
N LEU A 250 3.62 -5.38 18.81
CA LEU A 250 2.28 -5.47 18.25
C LEU A 250 2.26 -6.58 17.20
N LEU A 251 1.62 -7.70 17.52
CA LEU A 251 1.34 -8.77 16.57
C LEU A 251 0.00 -8.50 15.87
N VAL A 252 0.04 -8.29 14.56
CA VAL A 252 -1.16 -8.16 13.72
C VAL A 252 -1.47 -9.53 13.15
N HIS A 253 -2.52 -10.15 13.67
CA HIS A 253 -2.93 -11.48 13.26
C HIS A 253 -3.50 -11.47 11.85
N ARG A 254 -2.79 -12.14 10.94
CA ARG A 254 -3.23 -12.44 9.58
C ARG A 254 -3.16 -13.96 9.36
N PRO A 255 -4.26 -14.70 9.62
CA PRO A 255 -4.31 -16.15 9.51
C PRO A 255 -3.73 -16.67 8.19
N GLY A 256 -3.03 -17.81 8.23
CA GLY A 256 -2.52 -18.48 7.03
C GLY A 256 -1.35 -17.77 6.33
N SER A 257 -0.79 -16.71 6.90
CA SER A 257 0.37 -16.03 6.31
C SER A 257 1.61 -16.93 6.30
N ALA A 258 2.14 -17.18 5.10
CA ALA A 258 3.37 -17.97 4.90
C ALA A 258 4.64 -17.22 5.34
N GLN A 259 4.58 -15.88 5.36
CA GLN A 259 5.64 -15.00 5.80
C GLN A 259 5.16 -14.10 6.94
N ALA A 260 6.10 -13.75 7.82
CA ALA A 260 5.96 -12.71 8.82
C ALA A 260 6.67 -11.44 8.33
N ASN A 261 5.95 -10.33 8.37
CA ASN A 261 6.47 -9.01 7.99
C ASN A 261 6.78 -8.23 9.26
N ILE A 262 8.05 -7.92 9.47
CA ILE A 262 8.57 -7.24 10.67
C ILE A 262 8.92 -5.81 10.29
N ALA A 263 8.40 -4.85 11.05
CA ALA A 263 8.82 -3.45 11.05
C ALA A 263 9.13 -3.02 12.48
N LEU A 264 10.31 -2.46 12.72
CA LEU A 264 10.68 -1.96 14.05
C LEU A 264 11.44 -0.65 13.98
N GLY A 265 11.36 0.15 15.03
CA GLY A 265 12.05 1.44 15.09
C GLY A 265 11.45 2.40 16.13
N ASN A 266 11.80 3.68 16.01
CA ASN A 266 11.27 4.77 16.84
C ASN A 266 11.41 6.14 16.14
N THR A 267 10.68 7.14 16.63
CA THR A 267 10.87 8.54 16.24
C THR A 267 12.25 9.05 16.67
N THR A 268 12.84 9.94 15.87
CA THR A 268 14.25 10.34 15.99
C THR A 268 14.41 11.83 16.21
N ILE A 269 14.48 12.60 15.12
CA ILE A 269 15.04 13.96 15.08
C ILE A 269 14.18 14.88 14.22
N LEU A 270 14.25 16.16 14.53
CA LEU A 270 13.80 17.23 13.63
C LEU A 270 14.74 17.31 12.40
N PRO A 271 14.27 17.85 11.27
CA PRO A 271 14.99 17.76 9.99
C PRO A 271 16.36 18.46 9.99
N THR A 272 16.55 19.45 10.87
CA THR A 272 17.76 20.27 10.99
C THR A 272 18.78 19.76 12.01
N ASP A 273 18.51 18.66 12.72
CA ASP A 273 19.46 18.13 13.70
C ASP A 273 20.74 17.63 13.00
N PRO A 274 21.94 18.15 13.35
CA PRO A 274 23.19 17.78 12.69
C PRO A 274 23.57 16.31 12.88
N ILE A 275 22.98 15.59 13.84
CA ILE A 275 23.18 14.15 14.00
C ILE A 275 22.68 13.35 12.79
N TYR A 276 21.89 13.97 11.91
CA TYR A 276 21.43 13.35 10.67
C TYR A 276 22.57 12.74 9.84
N TYR A 277 23.71 13.43 9.68
CA TYR A 277 24.82 12.93 8.86
C TYR A 277 25.46 11.65 9.42
N PRO A 278 25.92 11.61 10.70
CA PRO A 278 26.41 10.37 11.28
C PRO A 278 25.31 9.31 11.42
N GLY A 279 24.06 9.71 11.65
CA GLY A 279 22.91 8.80 11.67
C GLY A 279 22.66 8.13 10.32
N ARG A 280 22.75 8.86 9.22
CA ARG A 280 22.60 8.34 7.85
C ARG A 280 23.71 7.33 7.51
N VAL A 281 24.94 7.61 7.92
CA VAL A 281 26.08 6.66 7.78
C VAL A 281 25.81 5.38 8.59
N ALA A 282 25.39 5.49 9.85
CA ALA A 282 25.06 4.34 10.68
C ALA A 282 23.90 3.50 10.10
N THR A 283 22.85 4.15 9.59
CA THR A 283 21.71 3.48 8.97
C THR A 283 22.13 2.75 7.69
N GLN A 284 23.01 3.36 6.88
CA GLN A 284 23.52 2.73 5.66
C GLN A 284 24.30 1.45 5.96
N VAL A 285 25.18 1.47 6.97
CA VAL A 285 25.92 0.28 7.44
C VAL A 285 24.96 -0.79 7.94
N LEU A 286 23.94 -0.40 8.71
CA LEU A 286 22.98 -1.33 9.29
C LEU A 286 22.17 -2.03 8.19
N GLY A 287 21.53 -1.27 7.28
CA GLY A 287 20.52 -1.82 6.39
C GLY A 287 20.30 -1.07 5.07
N GLY A 288 21.22 -0.21 4.62
CA GLY A 288 20.97 0.68 3.49
C GLY A 288 21.08 0.06 2.09
N GLY A 289 21.38 -1.23 1.97
CA GLY A 289 21.61 -1.87 0.67
C GLY A 289 22.01 -3.34 0.78
N ALA A 290 22.31 -3.97 -0.35
CA ALA A 290 22.68 -5.39 -0.41
C ALA A 290 24.04 -5.71 0.27
N ASP A 291 24.88 -4.69 0.48
CA ASP A 291 26.17 -4.76 1.16
C ASP A 291 26.07 -4.49 2.68
N SER A 292 24.88 -4.15 3.17
CA SER A 292 24.64 -3.80 4.58
C SER A 292 24.49 -5.03 5.48
N ARG A 293 24.71 -4.84 6.79
CA ARG A 293 24.73 -5.93 7.77
C ARG A 293 23.45 -6.75 7.79
N LEU A 294 22.28 -6.11 7.79
CA LEU A 294 21.00 -6.80 7.85
C LEU A 294 20.78 -7.68 6.62
N PHE A 295 21.12 -7.19 5.43
CA PHE A 295 21.00 -7.96 4.20
C PHE A 295 21.96 -9.14 4.19
N LEU A 296 23.26 -8.91 4.44
CA LEU A 296 24.28 -9.96 4.45
C LEU A 296 23.96 -11.06 5.48
N VAL A 297 23.51 -10.69 6.68
CA VAL A 297 23.23 -11.68 7.72
C VAL A 297 21.92 -12.42 7.42
N LEU A 298 20.79 -11.72 7.24
CA LEU A 298 19.49 -12.39 7.14
C LEU A 298 19.27 -13.07 5.79
N ARG A 299 19.76 -12.49 4.68
CA ARG A 299 19.61 -13.07 3.33
C ARG A 299 20.77 -13.99 2.98
N GLU A 300 22.00 -13.50 2.99
CA GLU A 300 23.14 -14.27 2.45
C GLU A 300 23.60 -15.38 3.39
N GLN A 301 23.76 -15.10 4.69
CA GLN A 301 24.25 -16.11 5.65
C GLN A 301 23.16 -17.06 6.15
N LYS A 302 21.94 -16.55 6.39
CA LYS A 302 20.84 -17.32 7.00
C LYS A 302 19.78 -17.79 6.01
N SER A 303 19.67 -17.15 4.84
CA SER A 303 18.64 -17.47 3.84
C SER A 303 17.22 -17.45 4.39
N TRP A 304 16.92 -16.52 5.29
CA TRP A 304 15.60 -16.38 5.95
C TRP A 304 14.66 -15.44 5.21
N THR A 305 15.22 -14.49 4.45
CA THR A 305 14.49 -13.44 3.74
C THR A 305 15.05 -13.24 2.34
N TYR A 306 14.23 -12.64 1.47
CA TYR A 306 14.74 -12.02 0.25
C TYR A 306 15.47 -10.70 0.55
N GLY A 307 15.13 -9.96 1.60
CA GLY A 307 15.83 -8.73 1.93
C GLY A 307 15.44 -8.19 3.30
N ALA A 308 16.43 -7.63 3.99
CA ALA A 308 16.24 -6.88 5.21
C ALA A 308 16.98 -5.55 5.11
N TYR A 309 16.31 -4.48 5.50
CA TYR A 309 16.78 -3.11 5.24
C TYR A 309 16.54 -2.21 6.44
N ALA A 310 17.21 -1.07 6.46
CA ALA A 310 17.02 0.00 7.44
C ALA A 310 17.06 1.37 6.76
N SER A 311 16.24 2.30 7.25
CA SER A 311 16.14 3.64 6.71
C SER A 311 15.95 4.68 7.81
N LEU A 312 16.37 5.91 7.52
CA LEU A 312 16.23 7.09 8.38
C LEU A 312 15.44 8.14 7.61
N HIS A 313 14.21 8.37 8.01
CA HIS A 313 13.29 9.31 7.39
C HIS A 313 13.32 10.64 8.11
N ARG A 314 13.32 11.73 7.35
CA ARG A 314 13.14 13.09 7.86
C ARG A 314 11.78 13.59 7.42
N TYR A 315 11.10 14.25 8.36
CA TYR A 315 9.90 15.02 8.12
C TYR A 315 10.13 16.46 8.55
N ARG A 316 9.16 17.35 8.31
CA ARG A 316 9.17 18.68 8.90
C ARG A 316 9.06 18.62 10.43
N GLY A 317 8.27 17.68 10.94
CA GLY A 317 8.23 17.30 12.35
C GLY A 317 9.30 16.27 12.71
N LEU A 318 9.09 15.52 13.79
CA LEU A 318 10.00 14.44 14.14
C LEU A 318 9.97 13.37 13.04
N GLY A 319 11.14 13.07 12.48
CA GLY A 319 11.34 11.90 11.65
C GLY A 319 11.39 10.62 12.47
N TYR A 320 11.72 9.51 11.80
CA TYR A 320 11.87 8.21 12.43
C TYR A 320 12.95 7.40 11.70
N TRP A 321 13.42 6.37 12.37
CA TRP A 321 14.18 5.33 11.70
C TRP A 321 13.42 4.01 11.81
N GLN A 322 13.67 3.11 10.87
CA GLN A 322 13.14 1.76 10.94
C GLN A 322 14.12 0.74 10.39
N ALA A 323 13.94 -0.51 10.81
CA ALA A 323 14.43 -1.69 10.14
C ALA A 323 13.26 -2.62 9.80
N THR A 324 13.32 -3.25 8.63
CA THR A 324 12.26 -4.09 8.10
C THR A 324 12.82 -5.41 7.58
N ALA A 325 12.07 -6.49 7.76
CA ALA A 325 12.37 -7.79 7.17
C ALA A 325 11.08 -8.56 6.87
N GLU A 326 11.05 -9.25 5.73
CA GLU A 326 10.00 -10.21 5.40
C GLU A 326 10.59 -11.61 5.40
N VAL A 327 10.18 -12.44 6.35
CA VAL A 327 10.79 -13.76 6.61
C VAL A 327 9.74 -14.84 6.61
N ARG A 328 10.14 -16.08 6.36
CA ARG A 328 9.22 -17.22 6.52
C ARG A 328 8.73 -17.29 7.97
N THR A 329 7.46 -17.62 8.18
CA THR A 329 6.82 -17.58 9.49
C THR A 329 7.57 -18.39 10.55
N GLU A 330 8.17 -19.52 10.17
CA GLU A 330 8.88 -20.43 11.08
C GLU A 330 10.24 -19.91 11.59
N VAL A 331 10.80 -18.84 11.00
CA VAL A 331 12.06 -18.22 11.44
C VAL A 331 11.87 -16.80 11.96
N ALA A 332 10.63 -16.34 12.14
CA ALA A 332 10.32 -14.96 12.49
C ALA A 332 10.89 -14.51 13.84
N ASP A 333 10.82 -15.36 14.86
CA ASP A 333 11.39 -15.08 16.18
C ASP A 333 12.92 -14.98 16.14
N SER A 334 13.56 -15.89 15.39
CA SER A 334 15.01 -15.89 15.19
C SER A 334 15.47 -14.67 14.41
N ALA A 335 14.76 -14.30 13.35
CA ALA A 335 15.03 -13.09 12.57
C ALA A 335 14.85 -11.81 13.40
N LEU A 336 13.82 -11.74 14.24
CA LEU A 336 13.62 -10.59 15.13
C LEU A 336 14.75 -10.48 16.17
N ARG A 337 15.20 -11.59 16.75
CA ARG A 337 16.36 -11.61 17.65
C ARG A 337 17.62 -11.14 16.94
N GLU A 338 17.84 -11.57 15.69
CA GLU A 338 18.99 -11.15 14.89
C GLU A 338 18.94 -9.65 14.53
N LEU A 339 17.78 -9.13 14.13
CA LEU A 339 17.58 -7.68 13.93
C LEU A 339 17.97 -6.90 15.19
N LEU A 340 17.41 -7.30 16.34
CA LEU A 340 17.70 -6.68 17.63
C LEU A 340 19.17 -6.80 18.05
N HIS A 341 19.83 -7.89 17.67
CA HIS A 341 21.26 -8.10 17.88
C HIS A 341 22.09 -7.14 17.03
N GLN A 342 21.85 -7.05 15.72
CA GLN A 342 22.59 -6.14 14.84
C GLN A 342 22.38 -4.66 15.20
N ILE A 343 21.19 -4.30 15.69
CA ILE A 343 20.89 -2.96 16.23
C ILE A 343 21.75 -2.68 17.47
N GLU A 344 21.91 -3.63 18.38
CA GLU A 344 22.76 -3.43 19.55
C GLU A 344 24.24 -3.35 19.17
N ARG A 345 24.68 -4.15 18.20
CA ARG A 345 26.05 -4.09 17.68
C ARG A 345 26.38 -2.73 17.07
N ILE A 346 25.53 -2.18 16.20
CA ILE A 346 25.80 -0.86 15.60
C ILE A 346 25.78 0.28 16.63
N ARG A 347 25.09 0.08 17.77
CA ARG A 347 25.08 1.04 18.90
C ARG A 347 26.33 0.98 19.77
N THR A 348 26.98 -0.18 19.88
CA THR A 348 28.01 -0.44 20.90
C THR A 348 29.40 -0.71 20.34
N GLU A 349 29.48 -1.37 19.18
CA GLU A 349 30.72 -1.68 18.49
C GLU A 349 31.17 -0.53 17.59
N VAL A 350 32.48 -0.39 17.42
CA VAL A 350 33.05 0.55 16.43
C VAL A 350 32.83 -0.04 15.04
N ILE A 351 32.35 0.79 14.10
CA ILE A 351 32.19 0.39 12.70
C ILE A 351 33.59 0.13 12.10
N PRO A 352 33.84 -1.06 11.52
CA PRO A 352 35.10 -1.35 10.86
C PRO A 352 35.42 -0.33 9.75
N ASP A 353 36.69 0.00 9.58
CA ASP A 353 37.12 0.99 8.58
C ASP A 353 36.72 0.61 7.15
N SER A 354 36.68 -0.69 6.84
CA SER A 354 36.21 -1.21 5.55
C SER A 354 34.74 -0.90 5.31
N GLU A 355 33.86 -1.19 6.28
CA GLU A 355 32.43 -0.87 6.21
C GLU A 355 32.18 0.63 6.13
N LEU A 356 32.93 1.41 6.93
CA LEU A 356 32.82 2.87 6.95
C LEU A 356 33.25 3.49 5.61
N ALA A 357 34.39 3.06 5.07
CA ALA A 357 34.90 3.55 3.80
C ALA A 357 33.96 3.21 2.64
N ALA A 358 33.47 1.97 2.57
CA ALA A 358 32.49 1.54 1.58
C ALA A 358 31.20 2.37 1.66
N THR A 359 30.65 2.52 2.87
CA THR A 359 29.44 3.31 3.12
C THR A 359 29.60 4.78 2.71
N LYS A 360 30.70 5.42 3.10
CA LYS A 360 30.96 6.82 2.75
C LYS A 360 31.16 6.97 1.24
N GLY A 361 31.89 6.03 0.61
CA GLY A 361 32.04 5.96 -0.83
C GLY A 361 30.69 5.89 -1.55
N PHE A 362 29.79 5.02 -1.10
CA PHE A 362 28.44 4.90 -1.63
C PHE A 362 27.61 6.19 -1.44
N LEU A 363 27.52 6.71 -0.22
CA LEU A 363 26.67 7.88 0.07
C LEU A 363 27.17 9.17 -0.61
N VAL A 364 28.48 9.33 -0.75
CA VAL A 364 29.10 10.48 -1.43
C VAL A 364 29.07 10.30 -2.95
N GLY A 365 29.24 9.07 -3.44
CA GLY A 365 29.24 8.72 -4.86
C GLY A 365 27.85 8.66 -5.50
N THR A 366 26.79 8.46 -4.71
CA THR A 366 25.40 8.47 -5.19
C THR A 366 24.80 9.87 -5.30
N PHE A 367 25.33 10.86 -4.56
CA PHE A 367 24.79 12.23 -4.61
C PHE A 367 24.79 12.86 -6.02
N PRO A 368 25.85 12.73 -6.84
CA PRO A 368 25.84 13.23 -8.23
C PRO A 368 24.69 12.66 -9.07
N LEU A 369 24.30 11.40 -8.85
CA LEU A 369 23.19 10.73 -9.53
C LEU A 369 21.81 11.32 -9.16
N THR A 370 21.77 12.20 -8.14
CA THR A 370 20.54 12.87 -7.68
C THR A 370 20.42 14.31 -8.17
N ILE A 371 21.30 14.72 -9.10
CA ILE A 371 21.36 16.08 -9.68
C ILE A 371 21.75 16.05 -11.17
N GLU A 372 21.43 14.96 -11.88
CA GLU A 372 21.73 14.78 -13.31
C GLU A 372 20.72 15.48 -14.23
N THR A 373 19.49 15.71 -13.74
CA THR A 373 18.42 16.37 -14.50
C THR A 373 17.93 17.64 -13.82
N PRO A 374 17.34 18.60 -14.57
CA PRO A 374 16.72 19.78 -13.97
C PRO A 374 15.67 19.46 -12.90
N SER A 375 14.83 18.43 -13.12
CA SER A 375 13.83 17.99 -12.14
C SER A 375 14.44 17.43 -10.85
N GLN A 376 15.55 16.70 -10.96
CA GLN A 376 16.31 16.21 -9.80
C GLN A 376 16.94 17.36 -9.01
N ILE A 377 17.55 18.33 -9.71
CA ILE A 377 18.14 19.53 -9.09
C ILE A 377 17.04 20.34 -8.38
N ALA A 378 15.90 20.60 -9.04
CA ALA A 378 14.74 21.26 -8.46
C ALA A 378 14.26 20.54 -7.19
N SER A 379 14.19 19.21 -7.22
CA SER A 379 13.79 18.39 -6.08
C SER A 379 14.74 18.52 -4.89
N GLN A 380 16.07 18.60 -5.11
CA GLN A 380 17.04 18.83 -4.03
C GLN A 380 16.85 20.20 -3.38
N VAL A 381 16.66 21.26 -4.19
CA VAL A 381 16.44 22.62 -3.67
C VAL A 381 15.10 22.72 -2.94
N ALA A 382 14.03 22.14 -3.50
CA ALA A 382 12.73 22.08 -2.87
C ALA A 382 12.80 21.41 -1.50
N ASN A 383 13.45 20.24 -1.41
CA ASN A 383 13.62 19.52 -0.15
C ASN A 383 14.33 20.37 0.92
N VAL A 384 15.40 21.07 0.54
CA VAL A 384 16.16 21.96 1.43
C VAL A 384 15.30 23.08 1.96
N LYS A 385 14.60 23.81 1.08
CA LYS A 385 13.78 24.96 1.47
C LYS A 385 12.54 24.53 2.27
N LEU A 386 11.85 23.47 1.83
CA LEU A 386 10.64 22.97 2.49
C LEU A 386 10.91 22.44 3.91
N LEU A 387 12.03 21.74 4.12
CA LEU A 387 12.46 21.28 5.44
C LEU A 387 13.18 22.34 6.27
N GLY A 388 13.42 23.54 5.72
CA GLY A 388 14.14 24.62 6.40
C GLY A 388 15.61 24.27 6.68
N LEU A 389 16.24 23.50 5.79
CA LEU A 389 17.66 23.20 5.87
C LEU A 389 18.45 24.46 5.49
N GLY A 390 19.54 24.74 6.21
CA GLY A 390 20.34 25.95 5.95
C GLY A 390 20.97 25.97 4.56
N ASP A 391 21.26 27.15 4.03
CA ASP A 391 21.68 27.38 2.63
C ASP A 391 22.96 26.60 2.24
N GLU A 392 23.83 26.32 3.22
CA GLU A 392 25.05 25.55 3.05
C GLU A 392 24.82 24.04 2.88
N TYR A 393 23.59 23.55 3.03
CA TYR A 393 23.28 22.13 3.08
C TYR A 393 23.73 21.40 1.81
N LEU A 394 23.35 21.88 0.62
CA LEU A 394 23.66 21.21 -0.65
C LEU A 394 25.15 21.23 -0.95
N ARG A 395 25.79 22.38 -0.69
CA ARG A 395 27.22 22.57 -0.92
C ARG A 395 28.07 21.68 -0.03
N LEU A 396 27.74 21.60 1.27
CA LEU A 396 28.52 20.86 2.26
C LEU A 396 28.04 19.42 2.46
N TYR A 397 27.03 18.95 1.71
CA TYR A 397 26.40 17.66 1.96
C TYR A 397 27.41 16.50 1.90
N ARG A 398 28.16 16.43 0.79
CA ARG A 398 29.17 15.40 0.54
C ARG A 398 30.32 15.49 1.54
N ASP A 399 30.78 16.71 1.84
CA ASP A 399 31.87 16.95 2.80
C ASP A 399 31.46 16.51 4.21
N ARG A 400 30.25 16.83 4.64
CA ARG A 400 29.72 16.44 5.97
C ARG A 400 29.59 14.92 6.10
N LEU A 401 29.17 14.21 5.05
CA LEU A 401 29.16 12.75 5.03
C LEU A 401 30.58 12.16 4.98
N GLY A 402 31.44 12.74 4.16
CA GLY A 402 32.85 12.38 4.01
C GLY A 402 33.68 12.62 5.28
N ALA A 403 33.24 13.50 6.17
CA ALA A 403 33.90 13.79 7.45
C ALA A 403 33.44 12.88 8.60
N VAL A 404 32.37 12.09 8.44
CA VAL A 404 31.87 11.21 9.50
C VAL A 404 32.92 10.16 9.88
N THR A 405 33.19 10.05 11.18
CA THR A 405 34.04 9.03 11.80
C THR A 405 33.23 7.85 12.31
N ALA A 406 33.86 6.69 12.49
CA ALA A 406 33.21 5.49 13.06
C ALA A 406 32.60 5.79 14.45
N LEU A 407 33.31 6.56 15.28
CA LEU A 407 32.85 6.92 16.62
C LEU A 407 31.60 7.80 16.58
N GLN A 408 31.54 8.78 15.67
CA GLN A 408 30.36 9.62 15.49
C GLN A 408 29.16 8.82 14.99
N ALA A 409 29.36 7.92 14.01
CA ALA A 409 28.30 7.06 13.51
C ALA A 409 27.75 6.12 14.61
N ARG A 410 28.63 5.49 15.40
CA ARG A 410 28.23 4.68 16.57
C ARG A 410 27.46 5.51 17.59
N ALA A 411 27.95 6.70 17.94
CA ALA A 411 27.28 7.59 18.89
C ALA A 411 25.91 8.03 18.38
N ALA A 412 25.78 8.27 17.07
CA ALA A 412 24.50 8.55 16.44
C ALA A 412 23.55 7.35 16.53
N ALA A 413 24.01 6.13 16.21
CA ALA A 413 23.21 4.92 16.40
C ALA A 413 22.73 4.76 17.85
N ALA A 414 23.62 4.97 18.83
CA ALA A 414 23.30 4.91 20.25
C ALA A 414 22.21 5.91 20.67
N ARG A 415 22.22 7.13 20.11
CA ARG A 415 21.20 8.16 20.38
C ARG A 415 19.89 7.93 19.61
N LEU A 416 19.96 7.49 18.36
CA LEU A 416 18.80 7.41 17.46
C LEU A 416 18.01 6.11 17.63
N TYR A 417 18.69 4.97 17.82
CA TYR A 417 18.08 3.64 17.78
C TYR A 417 17.74 3.13 19.17
N ARG A 418 16.65 3.58 19.78
CA ARG A 418 16.38 3.39 21.22
C ARG A 418 16.02 1.93 21.56
N ARG A 419 17.02 1.05 21.71
CA ARG A 419 16.87 -0.41 21.89
C ARG A 419 15.91 -0.83 23.01
N GLY A 420 15.85 -0.07 24.09
CA GLY A 420 14.96 -0.29 25.23
C GLY A 420 13.56 0.32 25.08
N ALA A 421 13.27 1.01 23.99
CA ALA A 421 12.03 1.72 23.71
C ALA A 421 11.60 1.62 22.23
N LEU A 422 11.84 0.47 21.60
CA LEU A 422 11.45 0.22 20.22
C LEU A 422 9.96 -0.09 20.12
N SER A 423 9.30 0.40 19.08
CA SER A 423 8.06 -0.20 18.62
C SER A 423 8.41 -1.33 17.66
N ILE A 424 7.86 -2.52 17.87
CA ILE A 424 8.00 -3.66 16.96
C ILE A 424 6.60 -4.05 16.49
N VAL A 425 6.38 -4.05 15.18
CA VAL A 425 5.17 -4.55 14.55
C VAL A 425 5.51 -5.80 13.76
N VAL A 426 4.76 -6.87 13.99
CA VAL A 426 4.86 -8.12 13.23
C VAL A 426 3.50 -8.43 12.64
N VAL A 427 3.39 -8.52 11.31
CA VAL A 427 2.18 -8.99 10.62
C VAL A 427 2.40 -10.42 10.17
N GLY A 428 1.56 -11.35 10.61
CA GLY A 428 1.68 -12.76 10.25
C GLY A 428 0.66 -13.67 10.94
N ASP A 429 0.84 -14.98 10.80
CA ASP A 429 -0.05 -15.96 11.41
C ASP A 429 0.17 -16.02 12.93
N GLY A 430 -0.77 -15.44 13.67
CA GLY A 430 -0.67 -15.23 15.11
C GLY A 430 -0.68 -16.54 15.87
N ALA A 431 -1.42 -17.55 15.38
CA ALA A 431 -1.44 -18.88 15.95
C ALA A 431 -0.07 -19.57 15.90
N LYS A 432 0.79 -19.19 14.95
CA LYS A 432 2.16 -19.72 14.82
C LYS A 432 3.22 -18.85 15.52
N LEU A 433 2.93 -17.56 15.68
CA LEU A 433 3.90 -16.55 16.11
C LEU A 433 3.78 -16.14 17.57
N TYR A 434 2.57 -16.15 18.15
CA TYR A 434 2.30 -15.58 19.47
C TYR A 434 3.27 -16.14 20.53
N ASP A 435 3.34 -17.46 20.68
CA ASP A 435 4.16 -18.09 21.71
C ASP A 435 5.66 -17.86 21.54
N ARG A 436 6.11 -17.71 20.29
CA ARG A 436 7.52 -17.51 19.96
C ARG A 436 7.95 -16.07 20.22
N LEU A 437 7.06 -15.11 19.94
CA LEU A 437 7.35 -13.68 20.03
C LEU A 437 7.18 -13.14 21.46
N GLN A 438 6.25 -13.66 22.26
CA GLN A 438 6.05 -13.20 23.64
C GLN A 438 7.30 -13.40 24.53
N GLY A 439 8.18 -14.34 24.18
CA GLY A 439 9.47 -14.54 24.85
C GLY A 439 10.58 -13.55 24.46
N ILE A 440 10.29 -12.53 23.63
CA ILE A 440 11.26 -11.50 23.19
C ILE A 440 10.98 -10.17 23.90
N ALA A 441 9.72 -9.74 23.93
CA ALA A 441 9.26 -8.51 24.57
C ALA A 441 7.75 -8.62 24.88
N PRO A 442 7.19 -7.78 25.78
CA PRO A 442 5.76 -7.72 26.03
C PRO A 442 4.99 -7.62 24.71
N LEU A 443 3.98 -8.48 24.53
CA LEU A 443 3.27 -8.62 23.27
C LEU A 443 1.78 -8.35 23.47
N ARG A 444 1.22 -7.58 22.55
CA ARG A 444 -0.23 -7.45 22.38
C ARG A 444 -0.61 -7.75 20.94
N MET A 445 -1.87 -8.10 20.74
CA MET A 445 -2.34 -8.60 19.46
C MET A 445 -3.58 -7.86 18.98
N VAL A 446 -3.68 -7.70 17.67
CA VAL A 446 -4.83 -7.12 16.99
C VAL A 446 -5.13 -7.89 15.69
N ASP A 447 -6.34 -7.77 15.17
CA ASP A 447 -6.63 -8.17 13.79
C ASP A 447 -6.11 -7.12 12.78
N VAL A 448 -6.26 -7.40 11.47
CA VAL A 448 -5.85 -6.48 10.39
C VAL A 448 -6.60 -5.14 10.41
N ASP A 449 -7.75 -5.06 11.08
CA ASP A 449 -8.53 -3.84 11.27
C ASP A 449 -8.15 -3.09 12.58
N GLY A 450 -7.22 -3.64 13.36
CA GLY A 450 -6.74 -3.06 14.61
C GLY A 450 -7.61 -3.35 15.83
N LYS A 451 -8.56 -4.28 15.75
CA LYS A 451 -9.35 -4.72 16.90
C LYS A 451 -8.48 -5.58 17.81
N PRO A 452 -8.46 -5.34 19.13
CA PRO A 452 -7.71 -6.17 20.07
C PRO A 452 -8.10 -7.64 19.99
N LEU A 453 -7.10 -8.52 20.06
CA LEU A 453 -7.26 -9.96 20.13
C LEU A 453 -6.57 -10.51 21.38
N THR A 454 -7.09 -11.63 21.86
CA THR A 454 -6.56 -12.47 22.93
C THR A 454 -6.04 -13.79 22.36
N PRO A 455 -5.20 -14.55 23.09
CA PRO A 455 -4.75 -15.86 22.62
C PRO A 455 -5.88 -16.85 22.31
N THR A 456 -7.02 -16.73 23.00
CA THR A 456 -8.22 -17.54 22.71
C THR A 456 -8.82 -17.24 21.35
N ASP A 457 -8.62 -16.04 20.80
CA ASP A 457 -9.10 -15.66 19.47
C ASP A 457 -8.22 -16.23 18.34
N LEU A 458 -7.04 -16.77 18.65
CA LEU A 458 -6.15 -17.45 17.69
C LEU A 458 -6.56 -18.88 17.39
N ALA A 459 -7.36 -19.48 18.28
CA ALA A 459 -7.98 -20.75 17.98
C ALA A 459 -8.98 -20.51 16.85
N ALA A 460 -8.71 -21.05 15.66
CA ALA A 460 -9.74 -21.13 14.63
C ALA A 460 -10.96 -21.81 15.27
N PRO A 461 -12.18 -21.24 15.19
CA PRO A 461 -13.36 -21.96 15.65
C PRO A 461 -13.52 -23.20 14.77
N THR A 462 -12.95 -24.31 15.22
CA THR A 462 -13.08 -25.62 14.60
C THR A 462 -14.36 -26.23 15.12
N GLY A 463 -15.46 -25.89 14.48
CA GLY A 463 -16.77 -26.48 14.76
C GLY A 463 -17.67 -26.35 13.54
N PRO A 464 -18.63 -27.29 13.35
CA PRO A 464 -19.64 -27.15 12.32
C PRO A 464 -20.41 -25.83 12.53
N VAL A 465 -20.56 -25.05 11.46
CA VAL A 465 -21.36 -23.83 11.53
C VAL A 465 -22.81 -24.17 11.28
N ALA A 466 -23.70 -23.64 12.13
CA ALA A 466 -25.13 -23.86 11.98
C ALA A 466 -25.64 -23.17 10.69
N LEU A 467 -26.19 -23.98 9.78
CA LEU A 467 -26.84 -23.52 8.55
C LEU A 467 -28.35 -23.54 8.73
N ASP A 468 -29.03 -22.59 8.11
CA ASP A 468 -30.49 -22.55 8.02
C ASP A 468 -30.96 -23.35 6.78
N PRO A 469 -31.57 -24.54 6.97
CA PRO A 469 -32.01 -25.37 5.85
C PRO A 469 -33.09 -24.73 4.97
N ALA A 470 -33.77 -23.67 5.46
CA ALA A 470 -34.75 -22.93 4.68
C ALA A 470 -34.12 -22.08 3.57
N GLN A 471 -32.82 -21.79 3.66
CA GLN A 471 -32.10 -20.99 2.65
C GLN A 471 -31.79 -21.79 1.38
N PHE A 472 -31.89 -23.13 1.42
CA PHE A 472 -31.69 -24.00 0.26
C PHE A 472 -32.99 -24.25 -0.52
N ALA A 473 -33.79 -23.19 -0.72
CA ALA A 473 -35.01 -23.26 -1.53
C ALA A 473 -34.67 -23.36 -3.02
N ASP A 474 -35.54 -23.99 -3.81
CA ASP A 474 -35.33 -24.13 -5.26
C ASP A 474 -35.37 -22.76 -5.94
N HIS A 475 -34.29 -22.40 -6.64
CA HIS A 475 -34.23 -21.19 -7.46
C HIS A 475 -33.08 -21.26 -8.47
N THR A 476 -33.10 -20.31 -9.40
CA THR A 476 -32.04 -20.06 -10.37
C THR A 476 -31.71 -18.58 -10.36
N ASP A 477 -30.44 -18.26 -10.16
CA ASP A 477 -29.92 -16.89 -10.19
C ASP A 477 -28.98 -16.72 -11.38
N SER A 478 -29.22 -15.68 -12.18
CA SER A 478 -28.33 -15.26 -13.26
C SER A 478 -27.59 -14.00 -12.89
N SER A 479 -26.26 -14.03 -12.98
CA SER A 479 -25.38 -12.89 -12.70
C SER A 479 -24.55 -12.52 -13.92
N ARG A 480 -24.27 -11.24 -14.09
CA ARG A 480 -23.29 -10.73 -15.05
C ARG A 480 -21.93 -10.63 -14.38
N VAL A 481 -20.87 -10.81 -15.16
CA VAL A 481 -19.50 -10.56 -14.72
C VAL A 481 -18.97 -9.31 -15.39
N VAL A 482 -18.49 -8.38 -14.58
CA VAL A 482 -18.09 -7.03 -14.97
C VAL A 482 -16.59 -6.86 -14.69
N ILE A 483 -15.86 -6.39 -15.70
CA ILE A 483 -14.46 -5.96 -15.56
C ILE A 483 -14.38 -4.48 -15.92
N GLN A 484 -13.89 -3.64 -14.99
CA GLN A 484 -13.76 -2.19 -15.18
C GLN A 484 -15.07 -1.53 -15.68
N GLY A 485 -16.22 -1.99 -15.18
CA GLY A 485 -17.54 -1.49 -15.60
C GLY A 485 -18.14 -2.14 -16.86
N ASN A 486 -17.36 -2.93 -17.61
CA ASN A 486 -17.83 -3.61 -18.83
C ASN A 486 -18.24 -5.04 -18.55
N ALA A 487 -19.42 -5.46 -19.02
CA ALA A 487 -19.86 -6.84 -18.94
C ALA A 487 -19.03 -7.73 -19.88
N VAL A 488 -18.36 -8.74 -19.32
CA VAL A 488 -17.43 -9.64 -20.04
C VAL A 488 -17.82 -11.11 -19.95
N GLY A 489 -18.92 -11.42 -19.27
CA GLY A 489 -19.34 -12.78 -19.02
C GLY A 489 -20.57 -12.90 -18.13
N PHE A 490 -20.88 -14.14 -17.75
CA PHE A 490 -22.01 -14.47 -16.89
C PHE A 490 -21.69 -15.66 -15.99
N THR A 491 -22.48 -15.77 -14.92
CA THR A 491 -22.58 -16.94 -14.05
C THR A 491 -24.06 -17.24 -13.86
N VAL A 492 -24.48 -18.48 -14.08
CA VAL A 492 -25.83 -18.97 -13.76
C VAL A 492 -25.69 -20.04 -12.71
N SER A 493 -26.39 -19.88 -11.59
CA SER A 493 -26.42 -20.85 -10.50
C SER A 493 -27.83 -21.36 -10.27
N GLU A 494 -27.94 -22.62 -9.89
CA GLU A 494 -29.21 -23.29 -9.67
C GLU A 494 -29.13 -24.16 -8.42
N ILE A 495 -30.16 -24.03 -7.58
CA ILE A 495 -30.35 -24.84 -6.37
C ILE A 495 -31.58 -25.71 -6.58
N ARG A 496 -31.41 -27.02 -6.43
CA ARG A 496 -32.50 -28.00 -6.49
C ARG A 496 -32.46 -28.93 -5.29
N ARG A 497 -33.53 -28.95 -4.50
CA ARG A 497 -33.71 -29.89 -3.40
C ARG A 497 -34.18 -31.24 -3.96
N ARG A 498 -33.33 -32.26 -3.84
CA ARG A 498 -33.63 -33.62 -4.32
C ARG A 498 -34.34 -34.47 -3.26
N ALA A 499 -34.00 -34.25 -2.00
CA ALA A 499 -34.56 -34.94 -0.83
C ALA A 499 -34.47 -34.02 0.41
N PRO A 500 -35.11 -34.36 1.55
CA PRO A 500 -34.99 -33.58 2.77
C PRO A 500 -33.54 -33.31 3.22
N ASP A 501 -32.65 -34.28 3.00
CA ASP A 501 -31.23 -34.30 3.36
C ASP A 501 -30.27 -34.11 2.16
N SER A 502 -30.77 -33.71 0.99
CA SER A 502 -29.95 -33.63 -0.23
C SER A 502 -30.34 -32.44 -1.12
N VAL A 503 -29.37 -31.55 -1.32
CA VAL A 503 -29.46 -30.39 -2.21
C VAL A 503 -28.39 -30.50 -3.28
N VAL A 504 -28.78 -30.23 -4.53
CA VAL A 504 -27.87 -30.13 -5.67
C VAL A 504 -27.69 -28.66 -6.01
N TYR A 505 -26.44 -28.21 -6.02
CA TYR A 505 -26.03 -26.92 -6.55
C TYR A 505 -25.35 -27.13 -7.90
N ALA A 506 -25.82 -26.43 -8.92
CA ALA A 506 -25.20 -26.41 -10.24
C ALA A 506 -24.84 -24.98 -10.61
N GLU A 507 -23.65 -24.76 -11.11
CA GLU A 507 -23.17 -23.45 -11.56
C GLU A 507 -22.55 -23.56 -12.94
N ARG A 508 -22.84 -22.59 -13.82
CA ARG A 508 -22.18 -22.43 -15.10
C ARG A 508 -21.69 -20.99 -15.26
N SER A 509 -20.39 -20.84 -15.48
CA SER A 509 -19.72 -19.56 -15.68
C SER A 509 -19.05 -19.52 -17.05
N SER A 510 -19.10 -18.35 -17.71
CA SER A 510 -18.40 -18.08 -18.97
C SER A 510 -17.88 -16.64 -18.96
N LEU A 511 -16.58 -16.47 -19.18
CA LEU A 511 -15.87 -15.19 -19.10
C LEU A 511 -15.07 -14.93 -20.37
N ALA A 512 -14.80 -13.66 -20.66
CA ALA A 512 -13.94 -13.20 -21.74
C ALA A 512 -14.27 -13.87 -23.08
N ASN A 513 -15.56 -13.81 -23.46
CA ASN A 513 -16.08 -14.40 -24.70
C ASN A 513 -15.81 -15.92 -24.84
N GLY A 514 -15.79 -16.65 -23.72
CA GLY A 514 -15.59 -18.09 -23.69
C GLY A 514 -14.15 -18.54 -23.53
N ALA A 515 -13.20 -17.62 -23.36
CA ALA A 515 -11.81 -17.96 -23.04
C ALA A 515 -11.68 -18.67 -21.68
N PHE A 516 -12.62 -18.46 -20.77
CA PHE A 516 -12.78 -19.25 -19.56
C PHE A 516 -14.23 -19.72 -19.44
N GLN A 517 -14.42 -21.01 -19.25
CA GLN A 517 -15.71 -21.64 -19.01
C GLN A 517 -15.58 -22.60 -17.83
N GLN A 518 -16.56 -22.59 -16.94
CA GLN A 518 -16.60 -23.49 -15.81
C GLN A 518 -18.01 -24.02 -15.63
N GLN A 519 -18.12 -25.30 -15.35
CA GLN A 519 -19.36 -25.95 -14.94
C GLN A 519 -19.08 -26.75 -13.68
N THR A 520 -19.80 -26.43 -12.60
CA THR A 520 -19.68 -27.12 -11.31
C THR A 520 -21.04 -27.72 -10.96
N THR A 521 -21.04 -28.96 -10.47
CA THR A 521 -22.19 -29.59 -9.82
C THR A 521 -21.71 -30.15 -8.49
N LEU A 522 -22.38 -29.83 -7.40
CA LEU A 522 -22.09 -30.42 -6.11
C LEU A 522 -23.37 -30.85 -5.40
N VAL A 523 -23.23 -31.87 -4.56
CA VAL A 523 -24.32 -32.42 -3.75
C VAL A 523 -23.95 -32.20 -2.30
N LEU A 524 -24.84 -31.58 -1.52
CA LEU A 524 -24.62 -31.33 -0.10
C LEU A 524 -25.82 -31.71 0.76
N GLU A 525 -25.55 -31.95 2.05
CA GLU A 525 -26.58 -32.09 3.08
C GLU A 525 -26.90 -30.70 3.68
N PRO A 526 -28.15 -30.21 3.60
CA PRO A 526 -28.48 -28.83 3.95
C PRO A 526 -28.36 -28.50 5.44
N ALA A 527 -28.50 -29.48 6.34
CA ALA A 527 -28.41 -29.25 7.78
C ALA A 527 -26.96 -29.06 8.28
N SER A 528 -26.03 -29.78 7.67
CA SER A 528 -24.61 -29.83 8.07
C SER A 528 -23.70 -29.04 7.13
N GLY A 529 -24.16 -28.75 5.90
CA GLY A 529 -23.33 -28.20 4.83
C GLY A 529 -22.33 -29.20 4.26
N LEU A 530 -22.37 -30.47 4.71
CA LEU A 530 -21.43 -31.49 4.28
C LEU A 530 -21.67 -31.81 2.81
N VAL A 531 -20.66 -31.52 2.01
CA VAL A 531 -20.61 -31.92 0.61
C VAL A 531 -20.42 -33.43 0.56
N ARG A 532 -21.15 -34.10 -0.33
CA ARG A 532 -21.06 -35.55 -0.62
C ARG A 532 -20.31 -35.79 -1.93
N GLN A 533 -20.45 -34.89 -2.90
CA GLN A 533 -19.87 -35.03 -4.23
C GLN A 533 -19.63 -33.66 -4.87
N VAL A 534 -18.52 -33.54 -5.61
CA VAL A 534 -18.21 -32.39 -6.48
C VAL A 534 -17.75 -32.91 -7.84
N ASP A 535 -18.41 -32.44 -8.88
CA ASP A 535 -18.02 -32.61 -10.27
C ASP A 535 -17.83 -31.24 -10.89
N GLN A 536 -16.65 -30.95 -11.40
CA GLN A 536 -16.34 -29.66 -12.00
C GLN A 536 -15.54 -29.86 -13.28
N VAL A 537 -15.92 -29.11 -14.32
CA VAL A 537 -15.21 -29.04 -15.58
C VAL A 537 -14.84 -27.58 -15.82
N THR A 538 -13.56 -27.32 -16.02
CA THR A 538 -13.03 -25.99 -16.36
C THR A 538 -12.33 -26.05 -17.70
N THR A 539 -12.67 -25.13 -18.59
CA THR A 539 -11.98 -24.89 -19.85
C THR A 539 -11.35 -23.50 -19.80
N GLN A 540 -10.02 -23.42 -19.88
CA GLN A 540 -9.29 -22.16 -19.91
C GLN A 540 -8.37 -22.13 -21.13
N GLN A 541 -8.55 -21.16 -22.02
CA GLN A 541 -7.80 -21.02 -23.27
C GLN A 541 -7.74 -22.33 -24.09
N GLY A 542 -8.84 -23.10 -24.10
CA GLY A 542 -8.94 -24.38 -24.80
C GLY A 542 -8.41 -25.59 -24.03
N GLN A 543 -7.72 -25.41 -22.90
CA GLN A 543 -7.29 -26.51 -22.02
C GLN A 543 -8.42 -26.92 -21.09
N LYS A 544 -8.77 -28.21 -21.08
CA LYS A 544 -9.81 -28.79 -20.23
C LYS A 544 -9.19 -29.41 -18.98
N ALA A 545 -9.77 -29.11 -17.83
CA ALA A 545 -9.42 -29.69 -16.54
C ALA A 545 -10.70 -30.14 -15.81
N GLU A 546 -10.62 -31.28 -15.13
CA GLU A 546 -11.76 -31.93 -14.50
C GLU A 546 -11.45 -32.22 -13.03
N THR A 547 -12.47 -32.08 -12.18
CA THR A 547 -12.43 -32.45 -10.77
C THR A 547 -13.61 -33.35 -10.48
N HIS A 548 -13.34 -34.51 -9.90
CA HIS A 548 -14.32 -35.51 -9.49
C HIS A 548 -13.97 -35.97 -8.09
N LEU A 549 -14.77 -35.54 -7.10
CA LEU A 549 -14.52 -35.79 -5.69
C LEU A 549 -15.73 -36.38 -5.00
N THR A 550 -15.45 -37.34 -4.11
CA THR A 550 -16.44 -37.95 -3.22
C THR A 550 -16.02 -37.75 -1.78
N TYR A 551 -16.98 -37.37 -0.96
CA TYR A 551 -16.80 -37.05 0.46
C TYR A 551 -17.57 -38.06 1.30
N ALA A 552 -16.86 -38.80 2.15
CA ALA A 552 -17.46 -39.78 3.04
C ALA A 552 -16.59 -39.97 4.29
N ALA A 553 -17.25 -40.18 5.44
CA ALA A 553 -16.60 -40.50 6.71
C ALA A 553 -15.44 -39.54 7.09
N GLY A 554 -15.62 -38.24 6.88
CA GLY A 554 -14.60 -37.23 7.20
C GLY A 554 -13.36 -37.28 6.30
N ARG A 555 -13.50 -37.78 5.08
CA ARG A 555 -12.40 -37.90 4.11
C ARG A 555 -12.90 -37.56 2.71
N VAL A 556 -12.04 -36.91 1.92
CA VAL A 556 -12.27 -36.63 0.49
C VAL A 556 -11.35 -37.51 -0.36
N LYS A 557 -11.91 -38.10 -1.40
CA LYS A 557 -11.21 -38.94 -2.37
C LYS A 557 -11.57 -38.54 -3.80
N GLY A 558 -10.61 -38.69 -4.72
CA GLY A 558 -10.84 -38.54 -6.15
C GLY A 558 -9.68 -37.85 -6.86
N ALA A 559 -9.96 -37.22 -7.99
CA ALA A 559 -8.96 -36.51 -8.77
C ALA A 559 -9.40 -35.07 -9.00
N SER A 560 -8.45 -34.15 -8.97
CA SER A 560 -8.66 -32.75 -9.35
C SER A 560 -7.59 -32.29 -10.33
N ALA A 561 -7.99 -31.51 -11.31
CA ALA A 561 -7.09 -30.86 -12.24
C ALA A 561 -7.36 -29.35 -12.27
N ALA A 562 -6.29 -28.56 -12.25
CA ALA A 562 -6.35 -27.11 -12.27
C ALA A 562 -5.46 -26.56 -13.40
N PRO A 563 -6.01 -25.81 -14.37
CA PRO A 563 -5.21 -25.11 -15.37
C PRO A 563 -4.25 -24.11 -14.72
N GLN A 564 -3.08 -23.93 -15.31
CA GLN A 564 -2.04 -23.02 -14.83
C GLN A 564 -1.86 -21.84 -15.81
N PRO A 565 -1.35 -20.69 -15.33
CA PRO A 565 -1.12 -19.51 -16.18
C PRO A 565 -0.15 -19.75 -17.35
N ASP A 566 0.74 -20.73 -17.22
CA ASP A 566 1.69 -21.14 -18.28
C ASP A 566 1.07 -22.08 -19.34
N GLY A 567 -0.24 -22.34 -19.24
CA GLY A 567 -0.97 -23.23 -20.15
C GLY A 567 -0.88 -24.72 -19.78
N SER A 568 -0.15 -25.09 -18.73
CA SER A 568 -0.12 -26.47 -18.23
C SER A 568 -1.37 -26.79 -17.39
N VAL A 569 -1.62 -28.08 -17.14
CA VAL A 569 -2.69 -28.54 -16.23
C VAL A 569 -2.06 -29.31 -15.09
N LYS A 570 -2.19 -28.79 -13.87
CA LYS A 570 -1.71 -29.44 -12.65
C LYS A 570 -2.75 -30.43 -12.17
N ARG A 571 -2.35 -31.69 -11.94
CA ARG A 571 -3.25 -32.77 -11.48
C ARG A 571 -2.91 -33.17 -10.05
N PHE A 572 -3.95 -33.51 -9.30
CA PHE A 572 -3.90 -33.95 -7.91
C PHE A 572 -4.70 -35.23 -7.77
N GLU A 573 -4.04 -36.29 -7.31
CA GLU A 573 -4.73 -37.43 -6.69
C GLU A 573 -5.03 -37.04 -5.24
N ILE A 574 -6.31 -37.04 -4.88
CA ILE A 574 -6.79 -36.58 -3.59
C ILE A 574 -7.21 -37.78 -2.76
N ASP A 575 -6.61 -37.89 -1.58
CA ASP A 575 -7.01 -38.82 -0.53
C ASP A 575 -6.70 -38.19 0.84
N THR A 576 -7.55 -37.25 1.25
CA THR A 576 -7.26 -36.28 2.31
C THR A 576 -8.27 -36.41 3.45
N ALA A 577 -7.78 -36.56 4.69
CA ALA A 577 -8.62 -36.51 5.87
C ALA A 577 -9.09 -35.06 6.13
N LEU A 578 -10.37 -34.90 6.43
CA LEU A 578 -10.99 -33.60 6.66
C LEU A 578 -11.27 -33.39 8.16
N PRO A 579 -10.97 -32.21 8.70
CA PRO A 579 -11.42 -31.82 10.03
C PRO A 579 -12.96 -31.86 10.13
N PRO A 580 -13.53 -32.12 11.31
CA PRO A 580 -14.98 -32.04 11.52
C PRO A 580 -15.54 -30.68 11.09
N GLY A 581 -16.59 -30.70 10.28
CA GLY A 581 -17.25 -29.48 9.79
C GLY A 581 -16.55 -28.81 8.60
N ALA A 582 -15.49 -29.40 8.04
CA ALA A 582 -14.89 -28.90 6.81
C ALA A 582 -15.84 -29.09 5.60
N VAL A 583 -15.91 -28.09 4.73
CA VAL A 583 -16.73 -28.09 3.51
C VAL A 583 -15.88 -27.82 2.27
N ASP A 584 -16.38 -28.12 1.07
CA ASP A 584 -15.65 -27.82 -0.17
C ASP A 584 -15.73 -26.32 -0.50
N GLU A 585 -14.63 -25.71 -0.97
CA GLU A 585 -14.60 -24.29 -1.37
C GLU A 585 -15.62 -23.93 -2.47
N ASN A 586 -15.97 -24.86 -3.35
CA ASN A 586 -16.98 -24.67 -4.38
C ASN A 586 -18.39 -24.49 -3.79
N ALA A 587 -18.61 -24.85 -2.53
CA ALA A 587 -19.88 -24.64 -1.84
C ALA A 587 -20.00 -23.24 -1.20
N VAL A 588 -18.97 -22.39 -1.26
CA VAL A 588 -19.03 -21.02 -0.70
C VAL A 588 -20.25 -20.21 -1.19
N PRO A 589 -20.59 -20.17 -2.50
CA PRO A 589 -21.73 -19.38 -2.98
C PRO A 589 -23.08 -19.80 -2.38
N ILE A 590 -23.24 -21.07 -2.02
CA ILE A 590 -24.49 -21.62 -1.48
C ILE A 590 -24.50 -21.70 0.05
N ILE A 591 -23.34 -21.90 0.70
CA ILE A 591 -23.25 -21.99 2.16
C ILE A 591 -23.37 -20.60 2.80
N VAL A 592 -22.77 -19.57 2.21
CA VAL A 592 -22.73 -18.24 2.83
C VAL A 592 -24.12 -17.63 3.04
N PRO A 593 -25.06 -17.68 2.07
CA PRO A 593 -26.44 -17.24 2.31
C PRO A 593 -27.17 -18.03 3.41
N ALA A 594 -26.80 -19.30 3.60
CA ALA A 594 -27.37 -20.20 4.60
C ALA A 594 -26.80 -20.00 6.02
N LEU A 595 -25.75 -19.20 6.19
CA LEU A 595 -25.22 -18.87 7.52
C LEU A 595 -26.25 -18.10 8.36
N SER A 596 -26.11 -18.16 9.69
CA SER A 596 -26.92 -17.37 10.62
C SER A 596 -26.51 -15.89 10.68
N LEU A 597 -26.53 -15.21 9.51
CA LEU A 597 -26.06 -13.85 9.28
C LEU A 597 -26.75 -12.85 10.21
N ALA A 598 -25.94 -12.03 10.88
CA ALA A 598 -26.39 -10.88 11.67
C ALA A 598 -25.26 -9.84 11.77
N PRO A 599 -25.58 -8.54 11.91
CA PRO A 599 -24.56 -7.50 11.97
C PRO A 599 -23.54 -7.76 13.08
N GLY A 600 -22.25 -7.65 12.74
CA GLY A 600 -21.15 -7.85 13.68
C GLY A 600 -20.76 -9.30 13.94
N LYS A 601 -21.49 -10.30 13.41
CA LYS A 601 -21.08 -11.70 13.54
C LYS A 601 -19.86 -12.00 12.67
N THR A 602 -19.01 -12.89 13.18
CA THR A 602 -17.89 -13.47 12.44
C THR A 602 -18.00 -14.98 12.46
N PHE A 603 -17.83 -15.60 11.30
CA PHE A 603 -17.74 -17.05 11.14
C PHE A 603 -16.34 -17.38 10.66
N ALA A 604 -15.71 -18.41 11.20
CA ALA A 604 -14.57 -19.05 10.54
C ALA A 604 -15.00 -20.45 10.15
N VAL A 605 -14.90 -20.76 8.85
CA VAL A 605 -15.31 -22.05 8.31
C VAL A 605 -14.09 -22.69 7.68
N THR A 606 -13.88 -23.97 7.98
CA THR A 606 -12.79 -24.76 7.40
C THR A 606 -13.23 -25.22 6.02
N PHE A 607 -12.39 -24.98 5.01
CA PHE A 607 -12.63 -25.41 3.64
C PHE A 607 -11.53 -26.34 3.15
N PHE A 608 -11.92 -27.33 2.37
CA PHE A 608 -11.01 -28.04 1.47
C PHE A 608 -10.98 -27.32 0.11
N THR A 609 -9.77 -27.05 -0.38
CA THR A 609 -9.49 -26.44 -1.68
C THR A 609 -8.98 -27.52 -2.64
N PRO A 610 -9.83 -28.07 -3.53
CA PRO A 610 -9.44 -29.12 -4.48
C PRO A 610 -8.25 -28.74 -5.36
N SER A 611 -8.23 -27.49 -5.84
CA SER A 611 -7.22 -26.95 -6.76
C SER A 611 -5.81 -26.86 -6.16
N GLU A 612 -5.68 -27.01 -4.85
CA GLU A 612 -4.40 -26.97 -4.12
C GLU A 612 -4.17 -28.22 -3.26
N ASN A 613 -5.16 -29.12 -3.16
CA ASN A 613 -5.21 -30.20 -2.17
C ASN A 613 -4.85 -29.72 -0.75
N ALA A 614 -5.47 -28.63 -0.32
CA ALA A 614 -5.15 -27.95 0.92
C ALA A 614 -6.40 -27.69 1.76
N ILE A 615 -6.25 -27.67 3.08
CA ILE A 615 -7.28 -27.23 4.02
C ILE A 615 -6.97 -25.79 4.42
N LYS A 616 -7.97 -24.91 4.29
CA LYS A 616 -7.89 -23.49 4.61
C LYS A 616 -9.00 -23.10 5.57
N VAL A 617 -8.86 -21.97 6.24
CA VAL A 617 -9.93 -21.36 7.03
C VAL A 617 -10.29 -20.06 6.35
N LEU A 618 -11.56 -19.92 5.93
CA LEU A 618 -12.08 -18.62 5.50
C LEU A 618 -12.83 -17.97 6.66
N THR A 619 -12.57 -16.70 6.87
CA THR A 619 -13.24 -15.88 7.88
C THR A 619 -14.23 -14.95 7.19
N PHE A 620 -15.49 -15.00 7.60
CA PHE A 620 -16.61 -14.22 7.09
C PHE A 620 -17.04 -13.23 8.16
N LYS A 621 -16.87 -11.93 7.91
CA LYS A 621 -17.24 -10.86 8.82
C LYS A 621 -18.46 -10.12 8.28
N VAL A 622 -19.57 -10.18 9.01
CA VAL A 622 -20.86 -9.63 8.60
C VAL A 622 -20.98 -8.18 9.06
N GLY A 623 -21.06 -7.26 8.11
CA GLY A 623 -21.34 -5.84 8.31
C GLY A 623 -22.83 -5.57 8.56
N ALA A 624 -23.15 -4.29 8.81
CA ALA A 624 -24.54 -3.86 8.83
C ALA A 624 -25.17 -3.98 7.42
N PRO A 625 -26.49 -4.24 7.31
CA PRO A 625 -27.19 -4.15 6.04
C PRO A 625 -27.01 -2.77 5.41
N GLU A 626 -26.73 -2.76 4.12
CA GLU A 626 -26.71 -1.55 3.32
C GLU A 626 -27.51 -1.74 2.03
N ALA A 627 -27.87 -0.63 1.39
CA ALA A 627 -28.55 -0.66 0.10
C ALA A 627 -27.55 -1.11 -0.98
N VAL A 628 -27.86 -2.21 -1.66
CA VAL A 628 -27.05 -2.80 -2.73
C VAL A 628 -27.83 -2.72 -4.03
N THR A 629 -27.37 -1.90 -4.95
CA THR A 629 -27.96 -1.77 -6.29
C THR A 629 -27.20 -2.66 -7.28
N VAL A 630 -27.95 -3.55 -7.93
CA VAL A 630 -27.50 -4.47 -8.98
C VAL A 630 -28.50 -4.43 -10.13
N PRO A 631 -28.22 -5.01 -11.32
CA PRO A 631 -29.18 -5.00 -12.42
C PRO A 631 -30.56 -5.60 -12.09
N ALA A 632 -30.63 -6.55 -11.16
CA ALA A 632 -31.89 -7.13 -10.68
C ALA A 632 -32.75 -6.16 -9.85
N GLY A 633 -32.18 -5.05 -9.36
CA GLY A 633 -32.87 -4.09 -8.49
C GLY A 633 -31.99 -3.56 -7.35
N THR A 634 -32.61 -2.82 -6.43
CA THR A 634 -31.97 -2.38 -5.19
C THR A 634 -32.52 -3.19 -4.02
N PHE A 635 -31.63 -3.79 -3.24
CA PHE A 635 -31.96 -4.67 -2.13
C PHE A 635 -31.27 -4.19 -0.86
N GLN A 636 -31.81 -4.54 0.31
CA GLN A 636 -31.02 -4.51 1.55
C GLN A 636 -30.15 -5.77 1.59
N GLY A 637 -28.84 -5.60 1.78
CA GLY A 637 -27.89 -6.70 1.77
C GLY A 637 -26.87 -6.60 2.89
N PHE A 638 -26.57 -7.73 3.52
CA PHE A 638 -25.40 -7.88 4.38
C PHE A 638 -24.13 -7.81 3.55
N ARG A 639 -23.25 -6.85 3.85
CA ARG A 639 -21.87 -6.84 3.36
C ARG A 639 -21.04 -7.82 4.17
N ILE A 640 -20.48 -8.83 3.53
CA ILE A 640 -19.71 -9.90 4.16
C ILE A 640 -18.28 -9.85 3.64
N ASP A 641 -17.36 -9.40 4.49
CA ASP A 641 -15.92 -9.38 4.18
C ASP A 641 -15.34 -10.79 4.38
N VAL A 642 -14.77 -11.38 3.32
CA VAL A 642 -14.21 -12.72 3.31
C VAL A 642 -12.69 -12.66 3.21
N THR A 643 -12.01 -13.27 4.18
CA THR A 643 -10.54 -13.34 4.27
C THR A 643 -10.06 -14.77 4.47
N GLY A 644 -8.77 -15.04 4.22
CA GLY A 644 -8.20 -16.40 4.26
C GLY A 644 -8.17 -17.11 2.89
N SER A 645 -8.84 -16.54 1.89
CA SER A 645 -8.70 -16.93 0.48
C SER A 645 -7.42 -16.35 -0.13
N ARG A 646 -7.00 -16.87 -1.29
CA ARG A 646 -5.82 -16.35 -2.02
C ARG A 646 -5.98 -14.87 -2.39
N VAL A 647 -7.19 -14.49 -2.79
CA VAL A 647 -7.60 -13.10 -3.03
C VAL A 647 -8.80 -12.85 -2.11
N PRO A 648 -8.71 -11.92 -1.13
CA PRO A 648 -9.85 -11.54 -0.31
C PRO A 648 -10.99 -11.00 -1.18
N PHE A 649 -12.23 -11.18 -0.75
CA PHE A 649 -13.40 -10.71 -1.51
C PHE A 649 -14.53 -10.31 -0.55
N THR A 650 -15.47 -9.52 -1.05
CA THR A 650 -16.67 -9.09 -0.34
C THR A 650 -17.89 -9.70 -1.03
N MET A 651 -18.76 -10.34 -0.28
CA MET A 651 -20.06 -10.82 -0.75
C MET A 651 -21.17 -9.92 -0.21
N TYR A 652 -22.17 -9.64 -1.03
CA TYR A 652 -23.38 -8.93 -0.63
C TYR A 652 -24.55 -9.89 -0.71
N VAL A 653 -25.15 -10.22 0.42
CA VAL A 653 -26.22 -11.22 0.53
C VAL A 653 -27.51 -10.55 0.98
N SER A 654 -28.62 -10.78 0.28
CA SER A 654 -29.91 -10.16 0.63
C SER A 654 -30.33 -10.48 2.06
N THR A 655 -31.07 -9.57 2.70
CA THR A 655 -31.64 -9.81 4.03
C THR A 655 -32.86 -10.73 3.99
N ASP A 656 -33.63 -10.67 2.90
CA ASP A 656 -34.88 -11.41 2.73
C ASP A 656 -34.62 -12.89 2.40
N ALA A 657 -35.42 -13.78 2.97
CA ALA A 657 -35.34 -15.22 2.73
C ALA A 657 -36.21 -15.66 1.53
N PRO A 658 -35.78 -16.63 0.69
CA PRO A 658 -34.44 -17.22 0.69
C PRO A 658 -33.40 -16.18 0.26
N ARG A 659 -32.29 -16.12 1.00
CA ARG A 659 -31.24 -15.12 0.78
C ARG A 659 -30.52 -15.41 -0.52
N ARG A 660 -30.27 -14.35 -1.29
CA ARG A 660 -29.60 -14.40 -2.58
C ARG A 660 -28.25 -13.71 -2.52
N LEU A 661 -27.30 -14.23 -3.30
CA LEU A 661 -26.04 -13.55 -3.54
C LEU A 661 -26.26 -12.43 -4.56
N LEU A 662 -26.27 -11.19 -4.07
CA LEU A 662 -26.54 -10.01 -4.89
C LEU A 662 -25.32 -9.61 -5.70
N LYS A 663 -24.15 -9.58 -5.04
CA LYS A 663 -22.93 -9.05 -5.61
C LYS A 663 -21.70 -9.70 -4.96
N THR A 664 -20.64 -9.91 -5.73
CA THR A 664 -19.33 -10.30 -5.22
C THR A 664 -18.26 -9.37 -5.80
N GLU A 665 -17.42 -8.81 -4.93
CA GLU A 665 -16.31 -7.91 -5.28
C GLU A 665 -14.98 -8.49 -4.81
N PHE A 666 -13.98 -8.54 -5.68
CA PHE A 666 -12.67 -9.11 -5.33
C PHE A 666 -11.69 -7.98 -4.98
N VAL A 667 -11.09 -8.06 -3.79
CA VAL A 667 -10.25 -6.99 -3.23
C VAL A 667 -9.01 -6.80 -4.12
N GLY A 668 -8.83 -5.57 -4.61
CA GLY A 668 -7.70 -5.20 -5.48
C GLY A 668 -7.82 -5.68 -6.93
N GLN A 669 -8.97 -6.23 -7.33
CA GLN A 669 -9.23 -6.67 -8.70
C GLN A 669 -10.42 -5.87 -9.27
N PRO A 670 -10.35 -5.40 -10.53
CA PRO A 670 -11.45 -4.67 -11.15
C PRO A 670 -12.59 -5.60 -11.59
N PHE A 671 -12.87 -6.65 -10.82
CA PHE A 671 -13.73 -7.78 -11.17
C PHE A 671 -14.91 -7.85 -10.19
N VAL A 672 -16.13 -7.84 -10.73
CA VAL A 672 -17.37 -7.85 -9.96
C VAL A 672 -18.36 -8.83 -10.60
N VAL A 673 -19.06 -9.61 -9.77
CA VAL A 673 -20.21 -10.43 -10.19
C VAL A 673 -21.46 -9.77 -9.63
N GLU A 674 -22.47 -9.53 -10.47
CA GLU A 674 -23.71 -8.82 -10.08
C GLU A 674 -24.96 -9.56 -10.53
N LEU A 675 -25.92 -9.74 -9.63
CA LEU A 675 -27.20 -10.39 -9.89
C LEU A 675 -28.03 -9.61 -10.93
N VAL A 676 -28.54 -10.33 -11.91
CA VAL A 676 -29.35 -9.81 -13.02
C VAL A 676 -30.80 -10.27 -12.93
N LYS A 677 -31.04 -11.53 -12.58
CA LYS A 677 -32.39 -12.11 -12.54
C LYS A 677 -32.47 -13.29 -11.58
#